data_AF-A0A9P6CHJ7-F1
#
_entry.id   AF-A0A9P6CHJ7-F1
#
_cell.length_a   1.000
_cell.length_b   1.000
_cell.length_c   1.000
_cell.angle_alpha   90.00
_cell.angle_beta   90.00
_cell.angle_gamma   90.00
#
_symmetry.space_group_name_H-M   'P 1'
#
loop_
_entity.id
_entity.type
_entity.pdbx_description
1 polymer ?
#
loop_
_entity_poly.entity_id
_entity_poly.type
_entity_poly.pdbx_seq_one_letter_code
_entity_poly.pdbx_strand_id
1 'polypeptide(L)'
;MSRPKILVTTGNLFKLELPSGWFMNLSAISRRVYNQLITVNYVVDGDAHVHFLANKWNQLNQSMRDIDSTEDVVTIIPQGDKIAIEINTYFSTTARIKEEELKDEKYRSSRLNIIETTKPANGPPGFPDYTTYLVFVEDALPVTQVAGAPEYDDALLTINIMQGEVSVISPDTGSQALAQVGREAIDRFIDIYTDPAKPGPTIPPETLEPLPMPLPASPYPVGILGAGVGGLYIAMMLDTLGIKYEILEGSDRVGGRLFTHYFPKNSGPYQYYDVGAMRYPRTTFMTRTFDLAEKRLGLKMLDYLRDQDNAFLSYNGVSVTKKRNNEANITVEDIFKVTEKNDGNVPVDEFNKGSGYFWNNILGELRQYFVDYPFDEAFKKLKIWEDHTVTSYLLTIKRVPYSVVKWYETMESRTGLFDQSLTETVLASLVFNDPNMKGKTVEWRCFDGGSEALHKAMTERIKTKPQLYMRAIAISDSDNDTSLTVKFDSSHNPRPSAQGRTEKKYSNVISTMSFGCLRMVDLDKLYLSYGQKNAIRQLNYTPSIKIGVQFKTAWWEKLGIVGGQSSTDRPVRDIVYPSYGPDSSHPGGKKSNCMIAAYNGMQDSQRLGGLMKGKGTPEEKVLLDLVMRDLAAVHNVDVEMLWDEYEDYFPWDFYRDEFQLGAFCQFGPGQFQHTYPQVTQPASKQQRFHFSGDATSTFHGWVAGALNSAWRAVMGMLVAHPELNPNPGEDIIAKFKKTWGETEEWEQKTLAKLVYLNRELTALDLQGPH
;
A
#
# COMPACT_ATOMS: atom_id res chain seq x y z
N MET A 1 -25.03 14.51 36.34
CA MET A 1 -24.77 15.93 36.69
C MET A 1 -25.15 16.80 35.49
N SER A 2 -25.49 18.07 35.68
CA SER A 2 -25.65 18.99 34.53
C SER A 2 -24.31 19.12 33.80
N ARG A 3 -24.32 19.10 32.46
CA ARG A 3 -23.12 19.38 31.65
C ARG A 3 -22.72 20.86 31.75
N PRO A 4 -21.45 21.20 31.45
CA PRO A 4 -21.05 22.58 31.23
C PRO A 4 -21.93 23.21 30.16
N LYS A 5 -22.23 24.49 30.32
CA LYS A 5 -23.06 25.23 29.37
C LYS A 5 -22.57 26.65 29.24
N ILE A 6 -22.72 27.18 28.04
CA ILE A 6 -22.52 28.60 27.76
C ILE A 6 -23.69 29.36 28.38
N LEU A 7 -23.39 30.28 29.28
CA LEU A 7 -24.37 31.15 29.92
C LEU A 7 -24.68 32.39 29.07
N VAL A 8 -23.65 32.97 28.47
CA VAL A 8 -23.75 34.17 27.64
C VAL A 8 -22.69 34.13 26.54
N THR A 9 -23.11 34.39 25.30
CA THR A 9 -22.24 34.79 24.18
C THR A 9 -22.80 36.07 23.60
N THR A 10 -22.13 37.19 23.84
CA THR A 10 -22.46 38.46 23.21
C THR A 10 -21.18 39.02 22.63
N GLY A 11 -21.02 38.94 21.30
CA GLY A 11 -19.91 39.53 20.52
C GLY A 11 -18.51 39.12 20.97
N ASN A 12 -18.09 39.67 22.10
CA ASN A 12 -16.75 39.74 22.67
C ASN A 12 -16.64 39.15 24.10
N LEU A 13 -17.76 38.70 24.68
CA LEU A 13 -17.84 38.12 26.02
C LEU A 13 -18.29 36.65 25.94
N PHE A 14 -17.52 35.78 26.60
CA PHE A 14 -17.81 34.37 26.73
C PHE A 14 -17.96 33.99 28.22
N LYS A 15 -19.18 33.61 28.63
CA LYS A 15 -19.46 33.11 29.99
C LYS A 15 -19.83 31.63 29.96
N LEU A 16 -19.14 30.86 30.79
CA LEU A 16 -19.28 29.41 30.90
C LEU A 16 -19.68 29.03 32.33
N GLU A 17 -20.70 28.19 32.49
CA GLU A 17 -21.00 27.53 33.78
C GLU A 17 -20.22 26.22 33.84
N LEU A 18 -19.27 26.13 34.77
CA LEU A 18 -18.61 24.89 35.15
C LEU A 18 -19.45 24.21 36.25
N PRO A 19 -20.00 23.00 36.02
CA PRO A 19 -20.82 22.34 37.02
C PRO A 19 -19.98 21.84 38.21
N SER A 20 -20.62 21.71 39.37
CA SER A 20 -20.03 21.07 40.55
C SER A 20 -19.43 19.70 40.19
N GLY A 21 -18.20 19.44 40.65
CA GLY A 21 -17.45 18.22 40.38
C GLY A 21 -16.74 18.15 39.02
N TRP A 22 -16.80 19.19 38.19
CA TRP A 22 -16.13 19.19 36.88
C TRP A 22 -14.79 19.95 36.93
N PHE A 23 -13.82 19.42 36.20
CA PHE A 23 -12.48 19.95 36.03
C PHE A 23 -12.39 20.67 34.68
N MET A 24 -11.67 21.79 34.60
CA MET A 24 -11.45 22.54 33.35
C MET A 24 -9.98 22.88 33.12
N ASN A 25 -9.52 22.71 31.87
CA ASN A 25 -8.27 23.26 31.35
C ASN A 25 -8.57 24.23 30.21
N LEU A 26 -7.91 25.39 30.21
CA LEU A 26 -7.95 26.38 29.13
C LEU A 26 -6.54 26.70 28.67
N SER A 27 -6.30 26.55 27.37
CA SER A 27 -5.07 26.99 26.69
C SER A 27 -5.43 27.92 25.54
N ALA A 28 -4.50 28.78 25.14
CA ALA A 28 -4.72 29.71 24.04
C ALA A 28 -3.48 29.87 23.16
N ILE A 29 -3.70 30.03 21.85
CA ILE A 29 -2.67 30.35 20.88
C ILE A 29 -3.05 31.66 20.20
N SER A 30 -2.12 32.61 20.24
CA SER A 30 -2.16 33.81 19.42
C SER A 30 -1.65 33.50 18.03
N ARG A 31 -2.38 33.90 17.01
CA ARG A 31 -2.00 33.71 15.60
C ARG A 31 -1.55 35.01 14.94
N ARG A 32 -1.32 36.05 15.74
CA ARG A 32 -0.98 37.40 15.29
C ARG A 32 0.27 37.93 15.96
N VAL A 33 0.97 38.81 15.26
CA VAL A 33 2.25 39.38 15.70
C VAL A 33 2.08 40.55 16.67
N TYR A 34 0.87 41.05 16.88
CA TYR A 34 0.58 42.15 17.79
C TYR A 34 0.09 41.64 19.15
N ASN A 35 -0.03 42.52 20.16
CA ASN A 35 -0.37 42.10 21.52
C ASN A 35 -1.80 41.58 21.59
N GLN A 36 -1.98 40.42 22.21
CA GLN A 36 -3.27 39.82 22.54
C GLN A 36 -3.26 39.39 24.01
N LEU A 37 -4.40 39.58 24.67
CA LEU A 37 -4.61 39.25 26.07
C LEU A 37 -5.95 38.54 26.24
N ILE A 38 -5.95 37.47 27.01
CA ILE A 38 -7.15 36.74 27.43
C ILE A 38 -7.21 36.78 28.94
N THR A 39 -8.35 37.22 29.46
CA THR A 39 -8.61 37.18 30.91
C THR A 39 -9.58 36.06 31.23
N VAL A 40 -9.27 35.27 32.26
CA VAL A 40 -10.14 34.21 32.78
C VAL A 40 -10.47 34.53 34.22
N ASN A 41 -11.72 34.89 34.48
CA ASN A 41 -12.18 35.39 35.79
C ASN A 41 -13.21 34.42 36.37
N TYR A 42 -13.06 34.03 37.62
CA TYR A 42 -14.03 33.21 38.32
C TYR A 42 -13.94 33.40 39.84
N VAL A 43 -14.98 32.99 40.57
CA VAL A 43 -15.03 33.09 42.04
C VAL A 43 -15.22 31.70 42.62
N VAL A 44 -14.40 31.34 43.61
CA VAL A 44 -14.49 30.09 44.38
C VAL A 44 -14.50 30.46 45.85
N ASP A 45 -15.46 29.97 46.62
CA ASP A 45 -15.57 30.20 48.07
C ASP A 45 -15.51 31.67 48.54
N GLY A 46 -15.88 32.60 47.65
CA GLY A 46 -15.84 34.04 47.91
C GLY A 46 -14.54 34.73 47.48
N ASP A 47 -13.52 33.98 47.08
CA ASP A 47 -12.25 34.49 46.57
C ASP A 47 -12.31 34.65 45.04
N ALA A 48 -11.91 35.82 44.56
CA ALA A 48 -11.85 36.12 43.14
C ALA A 48 -10.49 35.68 42.56
N HIS A 49 -10.55 34.88 41.50
CA HIS A 49 -9.40 34.42 40.74
C HIS A 49 -9.40 35.05 39.35
N VAL A 50 -8.22 35.52 38.93
CA VAL A 50 -8.01 36.10 37.60
C VAL A 50 -6.72 35.59 37.02
N HIS A 51 -6.76 35.11 35.77
CA HIS A 51 -5.60 34.73 34.97
C HIS A 51 -5.47 35.61 33.74
N PHE A 52 -4.23 35.85 33.30
CA PHE A 52 -3.92 36.77 32.21
C PHE A 52 -3.02 36.09 31.18
N LEU A 53 -3.61 35.39 30.22
CA LEU A 53 -2.86 34.77 29.13
C LEU A 53 -2.49 35.83 28.10
N ALA A 54 -1.20 36.02 27.83
CA ALA A 54 -0.72 36.96 26.83
C ALA A 54 0.28 36.33 25.86
N ASN A 55 0.32 36.82 24.63
CA ASN A 55 1.36 36.46 23.66
C ASN A 55 2.59 37.37 23.82
N LYS A 56 3.69 37.03 23.14
CA LYS A 56 4.84 37.92 22.97
C LYS A 56 4.69 38.71 21.68
N TRP A 57 4.94 40.01 21.78
CA TRP A 57 5.01 40.90 20.63
C TRP A 57 5.96 40.37 19.54
N ASN A 58 5.52 40.50 18.28
CA ASN A 58 6.23 40.11 17.06
C ASN A 58 6.54 38.62 16.92
N GLN A 59 5.69 37.75 17.50
CA GLN A 59 5.75 36.29 17.35
C GLN A 59 4.43 35.80 16.75
N LEU A 60 4.49 34.99 15.69
CA LEU A 60 3.32 34.41 15.04
C LEU A 60 3.06 32.99 15.56
N ASN A 61 1.78 32.60 15.71
CA ASN A 61 1.35 31.25 16.13
C ASN A 61 1.97 30.80 17.47
N GLN A 62 1.92 31.68 18.46
CA GLN A 62 2.54 31.45 19.76
C GLN A 62 1.51 31.08 20.83
N SER A 63 1.81 30.04 21.63
CA SER A 63 1.08 29.78 22.88
C SER A 63 1.13 31.00 23.80
N MET A 64 -0.04 31.40 24.28
CA MET A 64 -0.21 32.49 25.23
C MET A 64 0.11 31.97 26.63
N ARG A 65 0.87 32.75 27.41
CA ARG A 65 1.30 32.35 28.76
C ARG A 65 0.63 33.24 29.78
N ASP A 66 0.29 32.65 30.92
CA ASP A 66 -0.19 33.43 32.05
C ASP A 66 0.95 34.31 32.53
N ILE A 67 0.77 35.63 32.52
CA ILE A 67 1.87 36.55 32.84
C ILE A 67 2.24 36.50 34.33
N ASP A 68 1.30 36.09 35.18
CA ASP A 68 1.50 35.98 36.62
C ASP A 68 2.06 34.61 37.02
N SER A 69 2.22 33.69 36.07
CA SER A 69 2.86 32.39 36.29
C SER A 69 3.81 32.01 35.14
N THR A 70 4.38 30.80 35.18
CA THR A 70 5.16 30.26 34.05
C THR A 70 4.32 29.33 33.16
N GLU A 71 3.05 29.14 33.49
CA GLU A 71 2.16 28.18 32.85
C GLU A 71 1.54 28.77 31.57
N ASP A 72 1.24 27.88 30.62
CA ASP A 72 0.52 28.19 29.37
C ASP A 72 -0.91 27.59 29.36
N VAL A 73 -1.36 27.09 30.50
CA VAL A 73 -2.68 26.50 30.72
C VAL A 73 -3.28 27.01 32.04
N VAL A 74 -4.52 27.49 31.98
CA VAL A 74 -5.33 27.79 33.17
C VAL A 74 -6.09 26.54 33.58
N THR A 75 -5.93 26.13 34.84
CA THR A 75 -6.56 24.92 35.38
C THR A 75 -7.52 25.28 36.51
N ILE A 76 -8.77 24.84 36.41
CA ILE A 76 -9.78 24.95 37.47
C ILE A 76 -10.13 23.54 37.94
N ILE A 77 -9.73 23.23 39.17
CA ILE A 77 -10.01 21.94 39.80
C ILE A 77 -11.49 21.82 40.21
N PRO A 78 -12.03 20.60 40.35
CA PRO A 78 -13.42 20.38 40.73
C PRO A 78 -13.81 21.10 42.02
N GLN A 79 -14.91 21.85 41.97
CA GLN A 79 -15.48 22.54 43.13
C GLN A 79 -16.78 21.89 43.61
N GLY A 80 -17.11 22.10 44.88
CA GLY A 80 -18.36 21.65 45.48
C GLY A 80 -19.59 22.36 44.92
N ASP A 81 -19.45 23.63 44.55
CA ASP A 81 -20.49 24.44 43.93
C ASP A 81 -20.23 24.68 42.43
N LYS A 82 -21.26 25.16 41.73
CA LYS A 82 -21.11 25.57 40.32
C LYS A 82 -20.32 26.87 40.23
N ILE A 83 -19.45 26.97 39.24
CA ILE A 83 -18.62 28.16 39.01
C ILE A 83 -19.07 28.83 37.72
N ALA A 84 -19.26 30.15 37.75
CA ALA A 84 -19.37 30.96 36.55
C ALA A 84 -17.98 31.48 36.16
N ILE A 85 -17.54 31.17 34.95
CA ILE A 85 -16.24 31.57 34.40
C ILE A 85 -16.49 32.59 33.30
N GLU A 86 -15.84 33.74 33.44
CA GLU A 86 -15.92 34.86 32.52
C GLU A 86 -14.60 35.01 31.77
N ILE A 87 -14.66 34.78 30.46
CA ILE A 87 -13.50 34.83 29.56
C ILE A 87 -13.65 36.02 28.62
N ASN A 88 -12.63 36.86 28.60
CA ASN A 88 -12.56 38.05 27.75
C ASN A 88 -11.33 38.00 26.86
N THR A 89 -11.43 38.62 25.69
CA THR A 89 -10.37 38.66 24.68
C THR A 89 -10.10 40.13 24.29
N TYR A 90 -8.82 40.50 24.23
CA TYR A 90 -8.35 41.86 23.95
C TYR A 90 -7.15 41.83 23.00
N PHE A 91 -6.96 42.89 22.23
CA PHE A 91 -5.81 43.05 21.34
C PHE A 91 -5.36 44.50 21.19
N SER A 92 -4.09 44.69 20.85
CA SER A 92 -3.53 46.00 20.52
C SER A 92 -2.37 45.90 19.55
N THR A 93 -2.41 46.71 18.50
CA THR A 93 -1.32 46.88 17.54
C THR A 93 -0.23 47.84 18.03
N THR A 94 -0.29 48.28 19.29
CA THR A 94 0.75 49.11 19.92
C THR A 94 1.79 48.21 20.59
N ALA A 95 3.06 48.32 20.17
CA ALA A 95 4.15 47.46 20.63
C ALA A 95 4.42 47.48 22.15
N ARG A 96 4.21 48.63 22.80
CA ARG A 96 4.42 48.82 24.24
C ARG A 96 3.14 49.32 24.88
N ILE A 97 2.32 48.41 25.37
CA ILE A 97 1.11 48.71 26.13
C ILE A 97 1.22 48.03 27.49
N LYS A 98 0.77 48.72 28.56
CA LYS A 98 0.66 48.08 29.87
C LYS A 98 -0.55 47.17 29.88
N GLU A 99 -0.44 46.05 30.56
CA GLU A 99 -1.48 45.03 30.56
C GLU A 99 -2.82 45.54 31.16
N GLU A 100 -2.77 46.37 32.21
CA GLU A 100 -3.96 47.07 32.75
C GLU A 100 -4.63 48.00 31.71
N GLU A 101 -3.84 48.60 30.81
CA GLU A 101 -4.33 49.48 29.74
C GLU A 101 -4.97 48.66 28.61
N LEU A 102 -4.46 47.46 28.33
CA LEU A 102 -4.99 46.55 27.30
C LEU A 102 -6.37 45.98 27.65
N LYS A 103 -6.77 46.02 28.94
CA LYS A 103 -8.09 45.58 29.42
C LYS A 103 -9.22 46.60 29.18
N ASP A 104 -8.90 47.79 28.66
CA ASP A 104 -9.88 48.81 28.28
C ASP A 104 -10.81 48.28 27.18
N GLU A 105 -12.11 48.59 27.26
CA GLU A 105 -13.13 48.18 26.28
C GLU A 105 -12.78 48.56 24.84
N LYS A 106 -12.01 49.63 24.63
CA LYS A 106 -11.56 50.03 23.29
C LYS A 106 -10.64 49.01 22.61
N TYR A 107 -10.02 48.11 23.37
CA TYR A 107 -9.13 47.05 22.88
C TYR A 107 -9.79 45.67 22.83
N ARG A 108 -11.09 45.58 23.11
CA ARG A 108 -11.77 44.29 23.14
C ARG A 108 -11.83 43.69 21.74
N SER A 109 -11.64 42.37 21.66
CA SER A 109 -11.81 41.64 20.39
C SER A 109 -13.26 41.78 19.92
N SER A 110 -13.49 41.71 18.62
CA SER A 110 -14.79 42.06 18.02
C SER A 110 -15.79 40.92 18.06
N ARG A 111 -15.36 39.69 17.76
CA ARG A 111 -16.25 38.53 17.60
C ARG A 111 -15.61 37.23 18.09
N LEU A 112 -16.46 36.29 18.51
CA LEU A 112 -16.08 34.93 18.86
C LEU A 112 -16.92 33.93 18.06
N ASN A 113 -16.28 32.88 17.56
CA ASN A 113 -16.96 31.70 17.02
C ASN A 113 -16.62 30.48 17.88
N ILE A 114 -17.63 29.78 18.37
CA ILE A 114 -17.46 28.73 19.37
C ILE A 114 -17.97 27.41 18.83
N ILE A 115 -17.08 26.43 18.77
CA ILE A 115 -17.42 25.05 18.42
C ILE A 115 -17.43 24.23 19.70
N GLU A 116 -18.58 23.63 20.01
CA GLU A 116 -18.74 22.70 21.12
C GLU A 116 -18.66 21.25 20.62
N THR A 117 -17.93 20.41 21.34
CA THR A 117 -18.01 18.95 21.21
C THR A 117 -18.19 18.30 22.57
N THR A 118 -18.99 17.25 22.62
CA THR A 118 -19.37 16.56 23.85
C THR A 118 -19.17 15.05 23.69
N LYS A 119 -19.07 14.33 24.82
CA LYS A 119 -19.09 12.86 24.78
C LYS A 119 -20.36 12.37 24.06
N PRO A 120 -20.26 11.57 22.99
CA PRO A 120 -21.41 11.10 22.24
C PRO A 120 -22.24 10.09 23.06
N ALA A 121 -23.53 10.00 22.78
CA ALA A 121 -24.48 9.19 23.53
C ALA A 121 -24.13 7.69 23.59
N ASN A 122 -23.38 7.19 22.60
CA ASN A 122 -22.89 5.83 22.49
C ASN A 122 -21.42 5.65 22.97
N GLY A 123 -20.90 6.61 23.75
CA GLY A 123 -19.53 6.54 24.25
C GLY A 123 -19.29 5.31 25.14
N PRO A 124 -18.04 4.80 25.21
CA PRO A 124 -17.70 3.60 25.97
C PRO A 124 -18.16 3.68 27.44
N PRO A 125 -18.64 2.56 28.03
CA PRO A 125 -18.91 2.47 29.45
C PRO A 125 -17.65 2.78 30.28
N GLY A 126 -17.77 3.59 31.33
CA GLY A 126 -16.64 3.95 32.21
C GLY A 126 -15.78 5.13 31.76
N PHE A 127 -15.93 5.65 30.53
CA PHE A 127 -15.25 6.88 30.10
C PHE A 127 -15.92 8.10 30.76
N PRO A 128 -15.17 9.06 31.36
CA PRO A 128 -15.75 10.24 32.00
C PRO A 128 -16.51 11.10 30.98
N ASP A 129 -17.55 11.78 31.43
CA ASP A 129 -18.24 12.74 30.58
C ASP A 129 -17.35 13.96 30.32
N TYR A 130 -17.43 14.55 29.13
CA TYR A 130 -16.62 15.71 28.76
C TYR A 130 -17.37 16.66 27.81
N THR A 131 -16.93 17.91 27.84
CA THR A 131 -17.29 18.98 26.91
C THR A 131 -16.03 19.75 26.55
N THR A 132 -15.73 19.89 25.27
CA THR A 132 -14.65 20.76 24.76
C THR A 132 -15.24 21.92 23.98
N TYR A 133 -14.78 23.13 24.27
CA TYR A 133 -15.05 24.33 23.48
C TYR A 133 -13.78 24.77 22.74
N LEU A 134 -13.90 24.97 21.43
CA LEU A 134 -12.92 25.68 20.61
C LEU A 134 -13.46 27.08 20.36
N VAL A 135 -12.80 28.10 20.91
CA VAL A 135 -13.21 29.50 20.78
C VAL A 135 -12.23 30.18 19.82
N PHE A 136 -12.70 30.47 18.61
CA PHE A 136 -11.98 31.21 17.60
C PHE A 136 -12.27 32.71 17.79
N VAL A 137 -11.22 33.50 17.89
CA VAL A 137 -11.28 34.93 18.19
C VAL A 137 -11.04 35.72 16.91
N GLU A 138 -11.88 36.72 16.70
CA GLU A 138 -11.67 37.78 15.72
C GLU A 138 -11.52 39.11 16.45
N ASP A 139 -10.36 39.74 16.28
CA ASP A 139 -9.99 41.02 16.85
C ASP A 139 -10.70 42.17 16.13
N ALA A 140 -10.74 42.14 14.79
CA ALA A 140 -11.21 43.26 13.98
C ALA A 140 -12.73 43.23 13.71
N LEU A 141 -13.32 44.42 13.57
CA LEU A 141 -14.73 44.53 13.18
C LEU A 141 -14.92 44.06 11.74
N PRO A 142 -16.09 43.50 11.38
CA PRO A 142 -16.37 43.07 10.00
C PRO A 142 -16.11 44.16 8.95
N VAL A 143 -16.39 45.43 9.29
CA VAL A 143 -16.19 46.57 8.39
C VAL A 143 -14.73 46.95 8.15
N THR A 144 -13.83 46.49 9.02
CA THR A 144 -12.37 46.67 8.90
C THR A 144 -11.68 45.44 8.30
N GLN A 145 -12.42 44.37 8.03
CA GLN A 145 -11.90 43.13 7.48
C GLN A 145 -11.57 43.29 6.00
N VAL A 146 -10.37 42.87 5.60
CA VAL A 146 -9.97 42.86 4.19
C VAL A 146 -10.79 41.78 3.49
N ALA A 147 -11.47 42.13 2.39
CA ALA A 147 -12.28 41.18 1.64
C ALA A 147 -11.44 39.96 1.22
N GLY A 148 -11.87 38.76 1.62
CA GLY A 148 -11.16 37.50 1.35
C GLY A 148 -10.12 37.09 2.40
N ALA A 149 -9.89 37.90 3.45
CA ALA A 149 -9.12 37.46 4.60
C ALA A 149 -9.93 36.45 5.44
N PRO A 150 -9.28 35.46 6.07
CA PRO A 150 -9.95 34.56 7.00
C PRO A 150 -10.62 35.34 8.14
N GLU A 151 -11.79 34.88 8.60
CA GLU A 151 -12.41 35.38 9.83
C GLU A 151 -12.13 34.42 10.99
N TYR A 152 -12.06 34.96 12.21
CA TYR A 152 -11.79 34.25 13.46
C TYR A 152 -10.43 33.52 13.47
N ASP A 153 -9.43 34.12 12.84
CA ASP A 153 -8.09 33.57 12.71
C ASP A 153 -7.08 34.22 13.66
N ASP A 154 -7.50 35.14 14.53
CA ASP A 154 -6.59 35.95 15.33
C ASP A 154 -6.06 35.21 16.57
N ALA A 155 -6.91 34.47 17.26
CA ALA A 155 -6.52 33.57 18.35
C ALA A 155 -7.45 32.36 18.44
N LEU A 156 -6.96 31.28 19.05
CA LEU A 156 -7.72 30.07 19.32
C LEU A 156 -7.57 29.70 20.78
N LEU A 157 -8.69 29.63 21.51
CA LEU A 157 -8.74 29.05 22.85
C LEU A 157 -9.27 27.63 22.75
N THR A 158 -8.63 26.71 23.46
CA THR A 158 -9.11 25.35 23.65
C THR A 158 -9.45 25.14 25.11
N ILE A 159 -10.73 24.91 25.39
CA ILE A 159 -11.27 24.71 26.73
C ILE A 159 -11.76 23.27 26.84
N ASN A 160 -11.08 22.45 27.64
CA ASN A 160 -11.42 21.05 27.87
C ASN A 160 -12.01 20.90 29.26
N ILE A 161 -13.24 20.37 29.35
CA ILE A 161 -13.96 20.20 30.61
C ILE A 161 -14.34 18.74 30.78
N MET A 162 -13.98 18.14 31.90
CA MET A 162 -14.21 16.72 32.17
C MET A 162 -14.87 16.51 33.54
N GLN A 163 -15.76 15.54 33.61
CA GLN A 163 -16.40 15.13 34.85
C GLN A 163 -15.42 14.32 35.71
N GLY A 164 -15.09 14.81 36.91
CA GLY A 164 -14.26 14.13 37.90
C GLY A 164 -15.09 13.71 39.12
N GLU A 165 -14.70 12.62 39.79
CA GLU A 165 -15.20 12.37 41.15
C GLU A 165 -14.40 13.26 42.11
N VAL A 166 -15.11 14.01 42.97
CA VAL A 166 -14.49 14.79 44.05
C VAL A 166 -13.93 13.81 45.08
N SER A 167 -12.69 13.37 44.88
CA SER A 167 -11.88 12.81 45.95
C SER A 167 -10.98 13.92 46.45
N VAL A 168 -11.19 14.34 47.70
CA VAL A 168 -10.35 15.33 48.38
C VAL A 168 -8.94 14.74 48.48
N ILE A 169 -8.05 15.17 47.59
CA ILE A 169 -6.64 14.81 47.63
C ILE A 169 -5.82 16.09 47.82
N SER A 170 -5.00 16.06 48.87
CA SER A 170 -4.09 17.10 49.36
C SER A 170 -3.29 17.80 48.25
N PRO A 171 -3.00 19.12 48.37
CA PRO A 171 -2.16 19.83 47.42
C PRO A 171 -0.72 19.32 47.58
N ASP A 172 -0.14 18.77 46.51
CA ASP A 172 1.24 19.06 46.03
C ASP A 172 1.83 18.04 45.03
N THR A 173 1.07 17.06 44.51
CA THR A 173 1.62 16.11 43.51
C THR A 173 0.77 15.91 42.25
N GLY A 174 -0.43 16.51 42.19
CA GLY A 174 -1.38 16.30 41.09
C GLY A 174 -1.12 17.12 39.83
N SER A 175 -0.51 18.31 39.93
CA SER A 175 -0.31 19.22 38.79
C SER A 175 0.71 18.67 37.77
N GLN A 176 1.79 18.03 38.22
CA GLN A 176 2.77 17.40 37.33
C GLN A 176 2.23 16.13 36.64
N ALA A 177 1.45 15.32 37.36
CA ALA A 177 0.80 14.15 36.78
C ALA A 177 -0.28 14.54 35.75
N LEU A 178 -1.04 15.61 35.98
CA LEU A 178 -2.04 16.13 35.04
C LEU A 178 -1.41 16.85 33.83
N ALA A 179 -0.30 17.55 34.00
CA ALA A 179 0.50 18.09 32.89
C ALA A 179 1.11 16.96 32.04
N GLN A 180 1.37 15.79 32.63
CA GLN A 180 1.79 14.60 31.90
C GLN A 180 0.63 13.96 31.13
N VAL A 181 -0.58 13.89 31.70
CA VAL A 181 -1.79 13.46 30.98
C VAL A 181 -2.14 14.44 29.84
N GLY A 182 -1.89 15.74 30.01
CA GLY A 182 -2.00 16.76 28.95
C GLY A 182 -0.97 16.59 27.85
N ARG A 183 0.29 16.25 28.19
CA ARG A 183 1.31 15.82 27.22
C ARG A 183 0.90 14.54 26.51
N GLU A 184 0.39 13.53 27.21
CA GLU A 184 -0.13 12.29 26.64
C GLU A 184 -1.37 12.53 25.76
N ALA A 185 -2.16 13.59 26.03
CA ALA A 185 -3.26 14.02 25.18
C ALA A 185 -2.78 14.75 23.90
N ILE A 186 -1.66 15.47 23.98
CA ILE A 186 -0.95 16.04 22.82
C ILE A 186 -0.25 14.93 22.02
N ASP A 187 0.35 13.94 22.67
CA ASP A 187 0.86 12.73 22.01
C ASP A 187 -0.29 11.91 21.41
N ARG A 188 -1.48 11.91 22.02
CA ARG A 188 -2.71 11.40 21.40
C ARG A 188 -3.24 12.26 20.26
N PHE A 189 -2.95 13.56 20.24
CA PHE A 189 -3.29 14.44 19.12
C PHE A 189 -2.32 14.21 17.95
N ILE A 190 -1.04 13.98 18.24
CA ILE A 190 -0.06 13.41 17.30
C ILE A 190 -0.57 12.04 16.81
N ASP A 191 -1.06 11.19 17.72
CA ASP A 191 -1.73 9.94 17.35
C ASP A 191 -2.98 10.20 16.52
N ILE A 192 -3.83 11.20 16.72
CA ILE A 192 -4.98 11.44 15.83
C ILE A 192 -4.56 11.73 14.38
N TYR A 193 -3.34 12.24 14.17
CA TYR A 193 -2.76 12.41 12.83
C TYR A 193 -1.87 11.23 12.38
N THR A 194 -1.61 10.25 13.25
CA THR A 194 -0.89 9.00 12.96
C THR A 194 -1.71 7.70 13.21
N ASP A 195 -2.96 7.83 13.64
CA ASP A 195 -3.94 6.78 14.02
C ASP A 195 -4.83 6.51 12.80
N PRO A 196 -4.67 5.35 12.16
CA PRO A 196 -5.38 5.00 10.93
C PRO A 196 -6.89 4.78 11.13
N ALA A 197 -7.44 4.88 12.35
CA ALA A 197 -8.86 4.73 12.65
C ALA A 197 -9.65 6.06 12.71
N LYS A 198 -9.00 7.23 12.63
CA LYS A 198 -9.69 8.54 12.63
C LYS A 198 -9.40 9.33 11.35
N PRO A 199 -10.42 9.71 10.55
CA PRO A 199 -10.17 10.56 9.39
C PRO A 199 -9.75 11.95 9.89
N GLY A 200 -8.59 12.43 9.42
CA GLY A 200 -8.18 13.83 9.59
C GLY A 200 -9.21 14.82 9.02
N PRO A 201 -9.05 16.13 9.24
CA PRO A 201 -10.04 17.13 8.84
C PRO A 201 -10.39 16.99 7.35
N THR A 202 -11.64 16.64 7.07
CA THR A 202 -12.17 16.61 5.71
C THR A 202 -12.62 18.00 5.30
N ILE A 203 -11.94 18.60 4.33
CA ILE A 203 -12.57 19.62 3.49
C ILE A 203 -13.60 18.88 2.61
N PRO A 204 -14.87 19.28 2.62
CA PRO A 204 -15.85 18.73 1.68
C PRO A 204 -15.31 18.91 0.26
N PRO A 205 -15.26 17.87 -0.60
CA PRO A 205 -14.79 18.02 -1.99
C PRO A 205 -15.51 19.12 -2.78
N GLU A 206 -16.71 19.47 -2.30
CA GLU A 206 -17.65 20.46 -2.83
C GLU A 206 -17.21 21.91 -2.58
N THR A 207 -16.32 22.15 -1.61
CA THR A 207 -15.79 23.49 -1.27
C THR A 207 -14.43 23.78 -1.92
N LEU A 208 -13.94 22.87 -2.77
CA LEU A 208 -12.72 23.09 -3.56
C LEU A 208 -13.09 23.95 -4.77
N GLU A 209 -12.76 25.24 -4.75
CA GLU A 209 -12.75 26.03 -5.97
C GLU A 209 -11.73 25.40 -6.94
N PRO A 210 -12.14 25.03 -8.18
CA PRO A 210 -11.21 24.57 -9.19
C PRO A 210 -10.11 25.61 -9.41
N LEU A 211 -8.87 25.18 -9.65
CA LEU A 211 -7.84 26.07 -10.16
C LEU A 211 -8.42 26.84 -11.37
N PRO A 212 -8.22 28.17 -11.46
CA PRO A 212 -8.81 28.96 -12.53
C PRO A 212 -8.40 28.39 -13.88
N MET A 213 -9.39 27.89 -14.62
CA MET A 213 -9.22 27.41 -15.98
C MET A 213 -9.29 28.61 -16.96
N PRO A 214 -8.49 28.62 -18.03
CA PRO A 214 -7.51 27.61 -18.41
C PRO A 214 -6.10 27.93 -17.88
N LEU A 215 -5.46 26.95 -17.25
CA LEU A 215 -4.01 26.96 -17.07
C LEU A 215 -3.33 26.70 -18.43
N PRO A 216 -2.19 27.33 -18.74
CA PRO A 216 -1.47 27.08 -19.98
C PRO A 216 -1.04 25.61 -20.05
N ALA A 217 -1.25 24.98 -21.21
CA ALA A 217 -0.90 23.57 -21.44
C ALA A 217 0.60 23.33 -21.20
N SER A 218 0.95 22.24 -20.51
CA SER A 218 2.36 21.91 -20.26
C SER A 218 3.10 21.67 -21.58
N PRO A 219 4.29 22.26 -21.78
CA PRO A 219 5.07 22.06 -22.99
C PRO A 219 5.78 20.69 -23.03
N TYR A 220 5.82 19.96 -21.91
CA TYR A 220 6.52 18.68 -21.77
C TYR A 220 5.56 17.49 -21.82
N PRO A 221 6.00 16.33 -22.35
CA PRO A 221 5.21 15.10 -22.27
C PRO A 221 5.23 14.51 -20.86
N VAL A 222 4.36 13.54 -20.59
CA VAL A 222 4.44 12.67 -19.41
C VAL A 222 5.53 11.60 -19.63
N GLY A 223 6.39 11.38 -18.65
CA GLY A 223 7.41 10.31 -18.68
C GLY A 223 6.91 9.04 -18.01
N ILE A 224 7.00 7.90 -18.70
CA ILE A 224 6.66 6.58 -18.14
C ILE A 224 7.97 5.79 -17.98
N LEU A 225 8.38 5.53 -16.74
CA LEU A 225 9.59 4.74 -16.47
C LEU A 225 9.23 3.26 -16.36
N GLY A 226 9.75 2.45 -17.28
CA GLY A 226 9.48 1.02 -17.42
C GLY A 226 8.42 0.71 -18.47
N ALA A 227 8.74 -0.20 -19.39
CA ALA A 227 7.84 -0.74 -20.41
C ALA A 227 7.31 -2.13 -20.03
N GLY A 228 7.09 -2.37 -18.74
CA GLY A 228 6.30 -3.50 -18.26
C GLY A 228 4.81 -3.33 -18.56
N VAL A 229 4.00 -4.32 -18.21
CA VAL A 229 2.54 -4.29 -18.47
C VAL A 229 1.84 -3.04 -17.92
N GLY A 230 2.23 -2.56 -16.73
CA GLY A 230 1.70 -1.33 -16.15
C GLY A 230 2.03 -0.09 -16.98
N GLY A 231 3.29 0.04 -17.43
CA GLY A 231 3.74 1.18 -18.25
C GLY A 231 3.07 1.22 -19.62
N LEU A 232 2.91 0.07 -20.26
CA LEU A 232 2.17 -0.04 -21.52
C LEU A 232 0.68 0.28 -21.33
N TYR A 233 0.09 -0.10 -20.20
CA TYR A 233 -1.30 0.20 -19.91
C TYR A 233 -1.52 1.70 -19.67
N ILE A 234 -0.58 2.37 -18.97
CA ILE A 234 -0.56 3.84 -18.83
C ILE A 234 -0.53 4.50 -20.21
N ALA A 235 0.36 4.06 -21.11
CA ALA A 235 0.45 4.60 -22.46
C ALA A 235 -0.86 4.46 -23.26
N MET A 236 -1.52 3.29 -23.18
CA MET A 236 -2.84 3.10 -23.79
C MET A 236 -3.88 4.09 -23.22
N MET A 237 -3.88 4.32 -21.90
CA MET A 237 -4.76 5.30 -21.27
C MET A 237 -4.48 6.73 -21.77
N LEU A 238 -3.22 7.16 -21.78
CA LEU A 238 -2.84 8.50 -22.25
C LEU A 238 -3.16 8.70 -23.74
N ASP A 239 -3.02 7.67 -24.58
CA ASP A 239 -3.40 7.70 -25.99
C ASP A 239 -4.88 8.01 -26.22
N THR A 240 -5.76 7.47 -25.36
CA THR A 240 -7.21 7.73 -25.43
C THR A 240 -7.59 9.14 -24.97
N LEU A 241 -6.77 9.72 -24.10
CA LEU A 241 -6.97 11.07 -23.57
C LEU A 241 -6.32 12.16 -24.44
N GLY A 242 -5.40 11.78 -25.35
CA GLY A 242 -4.65 12.72 -26.18
C GLY A 242 -3.48 13.37 -25.46
N ILE A 243 -3.09 12.87 -24.28
CA ILE A 243 -1.95 13.37 -23.50
C ILE A 243 -0.67 12.83 -24.12
N LYS A 244 0.31 13.71 -24.38
CA LYS A 244 1.61 13.33 -24.93
C LYS A 244 2.45 12.61 -23.88
N TYR A 245 3.14 11.53 -24.26
CA TYR A 245 4.00 10.77 -23.37
C TYR A 245 5.21 10.18 -24.08
N GLU A 246 6.20 9.76 -23.28
CA GLU A 246 7.29 8.86 -23.68
C GLU A 246 7.34 7.65 -22.72
N ILE A 247 7.75 6.47 -23.23
CA ILE A 247 8.01 5.27 -22.42
C ILE A 247 9.49 4.95 -22.48
N LEU A 248 10.13 4.84 -21.31
CA LEU A 248 11.57 4.72 -21.16
C LEU A 248 11.88 3.40 -20.43
N GLU A 249 12.44 2.43 -21.15
CA GLU A 249 12.73 1.09 -20.64
C GLU A 249 14.22 0.93 -20.40
N GLY A 250 14.59 0.47 -19.21
CA GLY A 250 15.99 0.31 -18.82
C GLY A 250 16.69 -0.82 -19.58
N SER A 251 15.98 -1.92 -19.82
CA SER A 251 16.51 -3.11 -20.48
C SER A 251 16.45 -3.02 -22.01
N ASP A 252 16.89 -4.10 -22.65
CA ASP A 252 16.78 -4.35 -24.08
C ASP A 252 15.43 -4.96 -24.50
N ARG A 253 14.49 -5.15 -23.56
CA ARG A 253 13.23 -5.86 -23.82
C ARG A 253 12.02 -5.18 -23.19
N VAL A 254 10.93 -5.14 -23.95
CA VAL A 254 9.61 -4.73 -23.46
C VAL A 254 8.92 -5.88 -22.72
N GLY A 255 8.17 -5.59 -21.66
CA GLY A 255 7.29 -6.56 -20.98
C GLY A 255 7.65 -6.82 -19.52
N GLY A 256 8.90 -6.54 -19.11
CA GLY A 256 9.36 -6.73 -17.73
C GLY A 256 9.11 -8.16 -17.24
N ARG A 257 8.31 -8.32 -16.19
CA ARG A 257 7.96 -9.64 -15.60
C ARG A 257 6.93 -10.44 -16.41
N LEU A 258 6.48 -9.95 -17.56
CA LEU A 258 5.89 -10.78 -18.61
C LEU A 258 7.02 -11.19 -19.55
N PHE A 259 7.47 -12.43 -19.42
CA PHE A 259 8.62 -12.95 -20.16
C PHE A 259 8.43 -14.42 -20.45
N THR A 260 8.52 -14.75 -21.73
CA THR A 260 8.44 -16.10 -22.28
C THR A 260 9.80 -16.43 -22.88
N HIS A 261 10.43 -17.51 -22.40
CA HIS A 261 11.66 -18.02 -23.00
C HIS A 261 11.31 -19.07 -24.05
N TYR A 262 11.71 -18.84 -25.30
CA TYR A 262 11.56 -19.78 -26.40
C TYR A 262 12.86 -20.56 -26.59
N PHE A 263 12.78 -21.89 -26.60
CA PHE A 263 13.94 -22.75 -26.78
C PHE A 263 14.36 -22.79 -28.26
N PRO A 264 15.60 -22.40 -28.61
CA PRO A 264 15.99 -22.19 -30.01
C PRO A 264 16.38 -23.48 -30.75
N LYS A 265 16.81 -24.52 -30.03
CA LYS A 265 17.42 -25.72 -30.61
C LYS A 265 16.44 -26.56 -31.42
N ASN A 266 15.23 -26.73 -30.90
CA ASN A 266 14.14 -27.40 -31.60
C ASN A 266 12.89 -26.51 -31.55
N SER A 267 12.81 -25.55 -32.46
CA SER A 267 11.76 -24.52 -32.48
C SER A 267 10.41 -25.10 -32.93
N GLY A 268 9.35 -24.71 -32.23
CA GLY A 268 7.96 -25.02 -32.55
C GLY A 268 7.02 -24.07 -31.81
N PRO A 269 5.73 -24.02 -32.14
CA PRO A 269 4.80 -23.00 -31.63
C PRO A 269 4.64 -23.03 -30.11
N TYR A 270 4.93 -24.16 -29.47
CA TYR A 270 4.80 -24.37 -28.02
C TYR A 270 6.12 -24.74 -27.34
N GLN A 271 7.26 -24.44 -27.96
CA GLN A 271 8.60 -24.73 -27.45
C GLN A 271 9.10 -23.61 -26.56
N TYR A 272 8.33 -23.34 -25.50
CA TYR A 272 8.60 -22.25 -24.58
C TYR A 272 8.14 -22.59 -23.17
N TYR A 273 8.60 -21.79 -22.21
CA TYR A 273 7.93 -21.66 -20.93
C TYR A 273 7.85 -20.18 -20.52
N ASP A 274 6.85 -19.85 -19.70
CA ASP A 274 6.74 -18.52 -19.11
C ASP A 274 7.63 -18.41 -17.87
N VAL A 275 8.72 -17.65 -18.03
CA VAL A 275 9.61 -17.21 -16.94
C VAL A 275 8.82 -16.44 -15.90
N GLY A 276 7.99 -15.52 -16.37
CA GLY A 276 7.18 -14.58 -15.59
C GLY A 276 5.78 -15.07 -15.24
N ALA A 277 4.78 -14.20 -15.41
CA ALA A 277 3.38 -14.59 -15.28
C ALA A 277 3.01 -15.67 -16.33
N MET A 278 2.19 -16.65 -15.96
CA MET A 278 1.90 -17.81 -16.82
C MET A 278 0.44 -18.28 -16.82
N ARG A 279 -0.35 -17.81 -15.86
CA ARG A 279 -1.70 -18.31 -15.59
C ARG A 279 -2.59 -17.20 -15.04
N TYR A 280 -3.84 -17.21 -15.46
CA TYR A 280 -4.81 -16.14 -15.21
C TYR A 280 -6.17 -16.75 -14.84
N PRO A 281 -6.58 -16.71 -13.57
CA PRO A 281 -7.88 -17.23 -13.16
C PRO A 281 -8.98 -16.21 -13.43
N ARG A 282 -10.09 -16.64 -14.03
CA ARG A 282 -11.26 -15.79 -14.29
C ARG A 282 -12.05 -15.59 -12.99
N THR A 283 -11.56 -14.70 -12.14
CA THR A 283 -12.18 -14.29 -10.87
C THR A 283 -12.66 -12.83 -10.92
N THR A 284 -13.42 -12.42 -9.92
CA THR A 284 -13.86 -11.02 -9.78
C THR A 284 -12.67 -10.05 -9.65
N PHE A 285 -11.56 -10.51 -9.05
CA PHE A 285 -10.30 -9.78 -8.86
C PHE A 285 -9.37 -9.73 -10.10
N MET A 286 -9.75 -10.39 -11.19
CA MET A 286 -8.97 -10.45 -12.44
C MET A 286 -9.67 -9.79 -13.62
N THR A 287 -10.81 -9.13 -13.37
CA THR A 287 -11.69 -8.58 -14.41
C THR A 287 -10.94 -7.65 -15.37
N ARG A 288 -10.06 -6.78 -14.86
CA ARG A 288 -9.29 -5.85 -15.71
C ARG A 288 -8.28 -6.55 -16.62
N THR A 289 -7.68 -7.65 -16.15
CA THR A 289 -6.77 -8.47 -16.97
C THR A 289 -7.50 -9.07 -18.17
N PHE A 290 -8.71 -9.62 -17.94
CA PHE A 290 -9.53 -10.18 -19.01
C PHE A 290 -10.15 -9.11 -19.92
N ASP A 291 -10.56 -7.96 -19.37
CA ASP A 291 -11.01 -6.82 -20.18
C ASP A 291 -9.93 -6.36 -21.16
N LEU A 292 -8.69 -6.22 -20.67
CA LEU A 292 -7.54 -5.88 -21.49
C LEU A 292 -7.28 -6.95 -22.57
N ALA A 293 -7.15 -8.21 -22.17
CA ALA A 293 -6.82 -9.30 -23.08
C ALA A 293 -7.90 -9.51 -24.15
N GLU A 294 -9.14 -9.71 -23.74
CA GLU A 294 -10.21 -10.20 -24.62
C GLU A 294 -10.92 -9.05 -25.35
N LYS A 295 -11.27 -7.97 -24.65
CA LYS A 295 -12.07 -6.89 -25.24
C LYS A 295 -11.23 -5.82 -25.92
N ARG A 296 -10.11 -5.42 -25.31
CA ARG A 296 -9.30 -4.31 -25.83
C ARG A 296 -8.28 -4.76 -26.87
N LEU A 297 -7.73 -5.97 -26.70
CA LEU A 297 -6.68 -6.50 -27.58
C LEU A 297 -7.15 -7.67 -28.45
N GLY A 298 -8.28 -8.31 -28.14
CA GLY A 298 -8.77 -9.45 -28.92
C GLY A 298 -7.86 -10.67 -28.89
N LEU A 299 -7.10 -10.85 -27.80
CA LEU A 299 -6.15 -11.95 -27.65
C LEU A 299 -6.84 -13.29 -27.44
N LYS A 300 -6.32 -14.31 -28.11
CA LYS A 300 -6.73 -15.70 -27.88
C LYS A 300 -6.06 -16.22 -26.60
N MET A 301 -6.87 -16.76 -25.71
CA MET A 301 -6.41 -17.45 -24.50
C MET A 301 -6.76 -18.93 -24.55
N LEU A 302 -5.89 -19.77 -24.03
CA LEU A 302 -6.05 -21.23 -23.91
C LEU A 302 -6.47 -21.60 -22.49
N ASP A 303 -7.09 -22.77 -22.33
CA ASP A 303 -7.33 -23.34 -21.00
C ASP A 303 -5.99 -23.66 -20.31
N TYR A 304 -5.89 -23.29 -19.05
CA TYR A 304 -4.80 -23.67 -18.16
C TYR A 304 -5.32 -24.74 -17.19
N LEU A 305 -4.78 -25.95 -17.27
CA LEU A 305 -5.13 -27.05 -16.39
C LEU A 305 -4.35 -26.89 -15.09
N ARG A 306 -5.03 -26.45 -14.04
CA ARG A 306 -4.42 -26.25 -12.72
C ARG A 306 -4.19 -27.57 -11.97
N ASP A 307 -5.16 -28.47 -12.03
CA ASP A 307 -5.18 -29.70 -11.27
C ASP A 307 -5.13 -30.91 -12.21
N GLN A 308 -4.43 -31.95 -11.78
CA GLN A 308 -4.25 -33.19 -12.53
C GLN A 308 -4.08 -34.34 -11.54
N ASP A 309 -4.96 -35.34 -11.65
CA ASP A 309 -5.06 -36.49 -10.75
C ASP A 309 -3.80 -37.37 -10.77
N ASN A 310 -3.15 -37.47 -11.93
CA ASN A 310 -1.92 -38.24 -12.11
C ASN A 310 -0.64 -37.46 -11.75
N ALA A 311 -0.74 -36.17 -11.42
CA ALA A 311 0.40 -35.44 -10.88
C ALA A 311 0.72 -35.94 -9.46
N PHE A 312 1.96 -35.74 -9.00
CA PHE A 312 2.48 -36.34 -7.78
C PHE A 312 2.51 -35.38 -6.59
N LEU A 313 2.36 -35.97 -5.40
CA LEU A 313 2.80 -35.42 -4.13
C LEU A 313 3.96 -36.29 -3.63
N SER A 314 5.12 -35.68 -3.39
CA SER A 314 6.33 -36.39 -2.98
C SER A 314 6.90 -35.75 -1.72
N TYR A 315 6.62 -36.34 -0.56
CA TYR A 315 7.04 -35.83 0.75
C TYR A 315 7.60 -36.96 1.61
N ASN A 316 8.59 -36.63 2.44
CA ASN A 316 9.24 -37.58 3.34
C ASN A 316 9.73 -38.86 2.63
N GLY A 317 10.26 -38.70 1.42
CA GLY A 317 10.75 -39.81 0.60
C GLY A 317 9.67 -40.73 0.02
N VAL A 318 8.39 -40.39 0.14
CA VAL A 318 7.25 -41.15 -0.41
C VAL A 318 6.58 -40.34 -1.51
N SER A 319 6.46 -40.94 -2.70
CA SER A 319 5.80 -40.35 -3.87
C SER A 319 4.50 -41.08 -4.20
N VAL A 320 3.38 -40.35 -4.24
CA VAL A 320 2.06 -40.87 -4.66
C VAL A 320 1.38 -39.89 -5.61
N THR A 321 0.48 -40.39 -6.45
CA THR A 321 -0.37 -39.50 -7.27
C THR A 321 -1.38 -38.76 -6.40
N LYS A 322 -1.80 -37.56 -6.84
CA LYS A 322 -2.85 -36.77 -6.19
C LYS A 322 -4.15 -37.56 -6.07
N LYS A 323 -4.48 -38.35 -7.10
CA LYS A 323 -5.62 -39.28 -7.05
C LYS A 323 -5.50 -40.27 -5.90
N ARG A 324 -4.37 -40.98 -5.77
CA ARG A 324 -4.16 -41.93 -4.66
C ARG A 324 -4.23 -41.24 -3.31
N ASN A 325 -3.66 -40.04 -3.20
CA ASN A 325 -3.73 -39.24 -1.98
C ASN A 325 -5.17 -38.81 -1.63
N ASN A 326 -6.02 -38.55 -2.62
CA ASN A 326 -7.41 -38.17 -2.42
C ASN A 326 -8.34 -39.38 -2.18
N GLU A 327 -8.04 -40.54 -2.78
CA GLU A 327 -8.75 -41.81 -2.57
C GLU A 327 -8.39 -42.47 -1.24
N ALA A 328 -7.11 -42.36 -0.84
CA ALA A 328 -6.75 -42.52 0.56
C ALA A 328 -7.59 -41.50 1.31
N ASN A 329 -8.42 -41.92 2.25
CA ASN A 329 -9.01 -40.94 3.15
C ASN A 329 -7.83 -40.31 3.90
N ILE A 330 -7.35 -39.15 3.45
CA ILE A 330 -6.10 -38.52 3.93
C ILE A 330 -6.17 -38.25 5.44
N THR A 331 -7.38 -38.25 5.99
CA THR A 331 -7.69 -38.16 7.42
C THR A 331 -7.52 -39.49 8.18
N VAL A 332 -7.11 -40.57 7.50
CA VAL A 332 -7.02 -41.95 8.02
C VAL A 332 -5.69 -42.61 7.65
N GLU A 333 -5.22 -42.45 6.41
CA GLU A 333 -3.95 -43.04 5.95
C GLU A 333 -2.82 -42.00 5.94
N ASP A 334 -1.92 -42.06 6.93
CA ASP A 334 -0.73 -41.22 7.03
C ASP A 334 0.37 -41.68 6.06
N ILE A 335 0.14 -41.49 4.76
CA ILE A 335 1.01 -41.93 3.65
C ILE A 335 2.44 -41.38 3.81
N PHE A 336 2.56 -40.10 4.16
CA PHE A 336 3.84 -39.40 4.27
C PHE A 336 4.47 -39.53 5.66
N LYS A 337 3.86 -40.30 6.57
CA LYS A 337 4.39 -40.58 7.92
C LYS A 337 4.70 -39.30 8.72
N VAL A 338 3.79 -38.33 8.65
CA VAL A 338 3.98 -37.04 9.34
C VAL A 338 3.48 -37.05 10.78
N THR A 339 2.68 -38.06 11.15
CA THR A 339 2.08 -38.13 12.49
C THR A 339 2.99 -38.78 13.51
N GLU A 340 2.75 -38.47 14.79
CA GLU A 340 3.43 -39.08 15.95
C GLU A 340 3.34 -40.62 15.99
N LYS A 341 2.32 -41.22 15.33
CA LYS A 341 2.21 -42.68 15.23
C LYS A 341 3.25 -43.32 14.32
N ASN A 342 3.84 -42.53 13.41
CA ASN A 342 4.80 -42.99 12.40
C ASN A 342 6.15 -42.26 12.51
N ASP A 343 6.57 -41.90 13.73
CA ASP A 343 7.82 -41.17 14.02
C ASP A 343 7.85 -39.72 13.49
N GLY A 344 6.67 -39.17 13.16
CA GLY A 344 6.49 -37.75 12.86
C GLY A 344 6.19 -36.91 14.11
N ASN A 345 5.79 -35.65 13.92
CA ASN A 345 5.52 -34.70 15.01
C ASN A 345 4.16 -34.00 14.92
N VAL A 346 3.33 -34.38 13.94
CA VAL A 346 1.97 -33.86 13.79
C VAL A 346 1.02 -34.69 14.68
N PRO A 347 0.28 -34.07 15.62
CA PRO A 347 -0.73 -34.77 16.40
C PRO A 347 -1.80 -35.39 15.49
N VAL A 348 -2.25 -36.61 15.81
CA VAL A 348 -3.20 -37.35 14.96
C VAL A 348 -4.50 -36.58 14.73
N ASP A 349 -5.04 -35.93 15.76
CA ASP A 349 -6.29 -35.17 15.64
C ASP A 349 -6.18 -33.95 14.72
N GLU A 350 -4.98 -33.35 14.63
CA GLU A 350 -4.70 -32.25 13.72
C GLU A 350 -4.48 -32.76 12.29
N PHE A 351 -3.77 -33.87 12.14
CA PHE A 351 -3.62 -34.55 10.85
C PHE A 351 -4.97 -34.95 10.24
N ASN A 352 -5.91 -35.43 11.07
CA ASN A 352 -7.25 -35.82 10.65
C ASN A 352 -8.09 -34.66 10.06
N LYS A 353 -7.67 -33.40 10.24
CA LYS A 353 -8.31 -32.24 9.58
C LYS A 353 -7.81 -32.05 8.14
N GLY A 354 -6.65 -32.62 7.80
CA GLY A 354 -5.94 -32.44 6.55
C GLY A 354 -5.19 -31.10 6.46
N SER A 355 -4.11 -31.05 5.69
CA SER A 355 -3.31 -29.83 5.51
C SER A 355 -4.13 -28.69 4.88
N GLY A 356 -5.06 -29.04 3.99
CA GLY A 356 -5.98 -28.10 3.34
C GLY A 356 -6.93 -27.38 4.31
N TYR A 357 -7.02 -27.78 5.58
CA TYR A 357 -7.77 -27.05 6.61
C TYR A 357 -7.30 -25.60 6.75
N PHE A 358 -6.00 -25.35 6.58
CA PHE A 358 -5.47 -23.99 6.56
C PHE A 358 -6.12 -23.14 5.45
N TRP A 359 -6.14 -23.62 4.20
CA TRP A 359 -6.69 -22.87 3.06
C TRP A 359 -8.23 -22.77 3.09
N ASN A 360 -8.90 -23.87 3.40
CA ASN A 360 -10.34 -23.99 3.24
C ASN A 360 -11.10 -23.42 4.42
N ASN A 361 -10.57 -23.58 5.63
CA ASN A 361 -11.25 -23.17 6.85
C ASN A 361 -10.63 -21.88 7.41
N ILE A 362 -9.33 -21.90 7.75
CA ILE A 362 -8.70 -20.76 8.43
C ILE A 362 -8.66 -19.52 7.52
N LEU A 363 -8.10 -19.63 6.32
CA LEU A 363 -8.15 -18.53 5.35
C LEU A 363 -9.57 -18.31 4.81
N GLY A 364 -10.41 -19.35 4.80
CA GLY A 364 -11.81 -19.25 4.40
C GLY A 364 -12.61 -18.26 5.26
N GLU A 365 -12.42 -18.30 6.58
CA GLU A 365 -13.04 -17.35 7.52
C GLU A 365 -12.64 -15.90 7.23
N LEU A 366 -11.37 -15.65 6.91
CA LEU A 366 -10.88 -14.30 6.62
C LEU A 366 -11.32 -13.82 5.23
N ARG A 367 -11.38 -14.72 4.25
CA ARG A 367 -11.91 -14.41 2.92
C ARG A 367 -13.40 -14.10 2.92
N GLN A 368 -14.15 -14.62 3.90
CA GLN A 368 -15.59 -14.36 4.03
C GLN A 368 -15.92 -12.86 4.16
N TYR A 369 -14.99 -12.05 4.68
CA TYR A 369 -15.15 -10.58 4.69
C TYR A 369 -15.42 -10.01 3.29
N PHE A 370 -14.82 -10.58 2.24
CA PHE A 370 -14.95 -10.13 0.84
C PHE A 370 -16.21 -10.67 0.13
N VAL A 371 -17.05 -11.40 0.86
CA VAL A 371 -18.42 -11.75 0.45
C VAL A 371 -19.42 -10.90 1.24
N ASP A 372 -19.17 -10.75 2.54
CA ASP A 372 -20.09 -10.08 3.45
C ASP A 372 -20.10 -8.56 3.29
N TYR A 373 -19.01 -7.98 2.75
CA TYR A 373 -18.81 -6.54 2.64
C TYR A 373 -18.20 -6.15 1.28
N PRO A 374 -18.41 -4.90 0.82
CA PRO A 374 -17.63 -4.31 -0.27
C PRO A 374 -16.12 -4.36 0.01
N PHE A 375 -15.30 -4.30 -1.04
CA PHE A 375 -13.85 -4.54 -0.94
C PHE A 375 -13.16 -3.64 0.10
N ASP A 376 -13.49 -2.35 0.14
CA ASP A 376 -12.83 -1.40 1.05
C ASP A 376 -13.16 -1.68 2.53
N GLU A 377 -14.40 -2.05 2.83
CA GLU A 377 -14.84 -2.47 4.16
C GLU A 377 -14.26 -3.82 4.56
N ALA A 378 -14.25 -4.78 3.62
CA ALA A 378 -13.64 -6.09 3.81
C ALA A 378 -12.14 -5.97 4.09
N PHE A 379 -11.45 -5.10 3.36
CA PHE A 379 -10.03 -4.83 3.55
C PHE A 379 -9.76 -4.17 4.91
N LYS A 380 -10.57 -3.19 5.33
CA LYS A 380 -10.48 -2.61 6.69
C LYS A 380 -10.65 -3.66 7.79
N LYS A 381 -11.60 -4.60 7.61
CA LYS A 381 -11.82 -5.70 8.56
C LYS A 381 -10.66 -6.70 8.58
N LEU A 382 -10.06 -6.98 7.43
CA LEU A 382 -8.87 -7.84 7.37
C LEU A 382 -7.66 -7.20 8.06
N LYS A 383 -7.50 -5.88 7.94
CA LYS A 383 -6.38 -5.12 8.53
C LYS A 383 -6.30 -5.18 10.06
N ILE A 384 -7.37 -5.58 10.77
CA ILE A 384 -7.28 -5.79 12.23
C ILE A 384 -6.27 -6.89 12.60
N TRP A 385 -5.92 -7.76 11.65
CA TRP A 385 -4.98 -8.85 11.83
C TRP A 385 -3.59 -8.55 11.26
N GLU A 386 -3.32 -7.31 10.85
CA GLU A 386 -2.15 -6.99 10.03
C GLU A 386 -0.81 -7.10 10.74
N ASP A 387 -0.79 -6.94 12.06
CA ASP A 387 0.41 -7.12 12.89
C ASP A 387 0.84 -8.59 12.98
N HIS A 388 0.01 -9.52 12.50
CA HIS A 388 0.33 -10.93 12.50
C HIS A 388 1.00 -11.38 11.20
N THR A 389 2.10 -12.13 11.37
CA THR A 389 2.49 -13.13 10.39
C THR A 389 1.49 -14.29 10.39
N VAL A 390 1.46 -15.10 9.33
CA VAL A 390 0.63 -16.33 9.31
C VAL A 390 0.97 -17.23 10.51
N THR A 391 2.26 -17.44 10.80
CA THR A 391 2.71 -18.24 11.95
C THR A 391 2.21 -17.65 13.27
N SER A 392 2.37 -16.34 13.49
CA SER A 392 1.93 -15.74 14.76
C SER A 392 0.42 -15.86 14.95
N TYR A 393 -0.37 -15.65 13.89
CA TYR A 393 -1.83 -15.80 13.95
C TYR A 393 -2.24 -17.24 14.28
N LEU A 394 -1.61 -18.22 13.62
CA LEU A 394 -1.91 -19.63 13.87
C LEU A 394 -1.56 -20.04 15.31
N LEU A 395 -0.40 -19.61 15.83
CA LEU A 395 0.05 -19.97 17.18
C LEU A 395 -0.74 -19.26 18.29
N THR A 396 -0.98 -17.95 18.15
CA THR A 396 -1.50 -17.12 19.26
C THR A 396 -3.02 -16.96 19.21
N ILE A 397 -3.60 -16.83 18.00
CA ILE A 397 -5.03 -16.62 17.82
C ILE A 397 -5.76 -17.94 17.62
N LYS A 398 -5.29 -18.76 16.67
CA LYS A 398 -5.92 -20.07 16.38
C LYS A 398 -5.45 -21.20 17.30
N ARG A 399 -4.41 -20.97 18.12
CA ARG A 399 -3.83 -21.95 19.05
C ARG A 399 -3.44 -23.27 18.38
N VAL A 400 -3.03 -23.21 17.11
CA VAL A 400 -2.53 -24.37 16.34
C VAL A 400 -1.12 -24.72 16.83
N PRO A 401 -0.81 -26.00 17.11
CA PRO A 401 0.53 -26.40 17.54
C PRO A 401 1.61 -26.08 16.51
N TYR A 402 2.82 -25.74 16.96
CA TYR A 402 3.92 -25.35 16.06
C TYR A 402 4.27 -26.40 15.00
N SER A 403 4.27 -27.69 15.36
CA SER A 403 4.52 -28.78 14.40
C SER A 403 3.47 -28.82 13.28
N VAL A 404 2.21 -28.53 13.60
CA VAL A 404 1.12 -28.44 12.63
C VAL A 404 1.26 -27.19 11.76
N VAL A 405 1.69 -26.06 12.32
CA VAL A 405 1.98 -24.84 11.53
C VAL A 405 3.06 -25.11 10.48
N LYS A 406 4.13 -25.83 10.85
CA LYS A 406 5.20 -26.20 9.91
C LYS A 406 4.77 -27.25 8.90
N TRP A 407 3.89 -28.16 9.29
CA TRP A 407 3.27 -29.10 8.35
C TRP A 407 2.38 -28.38 7.33
N TYR A 408 1.52 -27.45 7.77
CA TYR A 408 0.73 -26.59 6.87
C TYR A 408 1.63 -25.80 5.92
N GLU A 409 2.68 -25.15 6.43
CA GLU A 409 3.62 -24.40 5.58
C GLU A 409 4.26 -25.29 4.50
N THR A 410 4.65 -26.52 4.87
CA THR A 410 5.30 -27.48 3.97
C THR A 410 4.36 -27.96 2.87
N MET A 411 3.13 -28.33 3.23
CA MET A 411 2.17 -28.94 2.31
C MET A 411 1.43 -27.90 1.45
N GLU A 412 1.21 -26.71 1.99
CA GLU A 412 0.28 -25.72 1.41
C GLU A 412 0.97 -24.44 0.94
N SER A 413 2.29 -24.31 1.12
CA SER A 413 3.02 -23.07 0.92
C SER A 413 4.52 -23.24 0.60
N ARG A 414 5.26 -22.13 0.70
CA ARG A 414 6.71 -22.03 0.45
C ARG A 414 7.46 -21.88 1.77
N THR A 415 8.68 -22.41 1.84
CA THR A 415 9.50 -22.36 3.06
C THR A 415 9.79 -20.93 3.50
N GLY A 416 9.29 -20.54 4.68
CA GLY A 416 9.45 -19.20 5.26
C GLY A 416 8.36 -18.21 4.84
N LEU A 417 7.35 -18.64 4.06
CA LEU A 417 6.23 -17.77 3.69
C LEU A 417 5.32 -17.50 4.88
N PHE A 418 5.19 -18.44 5.83
CA PHE A 418 4.30 -18.22 6.98
C PHE A 418 4.85 -17.18 7.97
N ASP A 419 6.13 -16.84 7.87
CA ASP A 419 6.75 -15.74 8.62
C ASP A 419 6.48 -14.36 7.98
N GLN A 420 5.64 -14.30 6.94
CA GLN A 420 5.22 -13.07 6.23
C GLN A 420 3.79 -12.68 6.62
N SER A 421 3.32 -11.53 6.13
CA SER A 421 2.01 -10.96 6.49
C SER A 421 0.84 -11.92 6.25
N LEU A 422 -0.01 -12.07 7.27
CA LEU A 422 -1.29 -12.76 7.12
C LEU A 422 -2.20 -12.03 6.14
N THR A 423 -2.29 -10.70 6.23
CA THR A 423 -3.11 -9.87 5.34
C THR A 423 -2.75 -10.09 3.88
N GLU A 424 -1.45 -10.06 3.56
CA GLU A 424 -0.92 -10.36 2.23
C GLU A 424 -1.32 -11.76 1.76
N THR A 425 -1.19 -12.76 2.64
CA THR A 425 -1.54 -14.16 2.34
C THR A 425 -3.03 -14.31 2.04
N VAL A 426 -3.91 -13.63 2.78
CA VAL A 426 -5.35 -13.62 2.53
C VAL A 426 -5.67 -12.93 1.21
N LEU A 427 -5.09 -11.78 0.90
CA LEU A 427 -5.31 -11.10 -0.38
C LEU A 427 -4.84 -11.94 -1.56
N ALA A 428 -3.66 -12.53 -1.47
CA ALA A 428 -3.15 -13.45 -2.49
C ALA A 428 -4.08 -14.66 -2.67
N SER A 429 -4.67 -15.16 -1.58
CA SER A 429 -5.60 -16.30 -1.61
C SER A 429 -6.91 -16.02 -2.35
N LEU A 430 -7.38 -14.76 -2.39
CA LEU A 430 -8.61 -14.36 -3.09
C LEU A 430 -8.54 -14.61 -4.59
N VAL A 431 -7.35 -14.49 -5.18
CA VAL A 431 -7.14 -14.76 -6.61
C VAL A 431 -7.19 -16.26 -6.92
N PHE A 432 -6.70 -17.10 -6.01
CA PHE A 432 -6.71 -18.55 -6.16
C PHE A 432 -8.07 -19.19 -5.83
N ASN A 433 -8.81 -18.57 -4.90
CA ASN A 433 -10.07 -19.07 -4.40
C ASN A 433 -10.97 -17.87 -4.05
N ASP A 434 -11.65 -17.37 -5.08
CA ASP A 434 -12.58 -16.25 -4.99
C ASP A 434 -13.86 -16.72 -4.27
N PRO A 435 -14.16 -16.21 -3.07
CA PRO A 435 -15.31 -16.67 -2.30
C PRO A 435 -16.64 -16.26 -2.94
N ASN A 436 -16.66 -15.25 -3.83
CA ASN A 436 -17.84 -14.86 -4.61
C ASN A 436 -18.17 -15.85 -5.75
N MET A 437 -17.25 -16.78 -6.03
CA MET A 437 -17.43 -17.86 -7.00
C MET A 437 -17.69 -19.22 -6.34
N LYS A 438 -18.06 -19.26 -5.05
CA LYS A 438 -18.34 -20.51 -4.34
C LYS A 438 -19.36 -21.38 -5.10
N GLY A 439 -19.00 -22.66 -5.29
CA GLY A 439 -19.81 -23.62 -6.05
C GLY A 439 -19.68 -23.51 -7.58
N LYS A 440 -18.86 -22.58 -8.09
CA LYS A 440 -18.53 -22.47 -9.52
C LYS A 440 -17.09 -22.95 -9.76
N THR A 441 -16.86 -23.53 -10.93
CA THR A 441 -15.50 -23.86 -11.37
C THR A 441 -14.83 -22.58 -11.85
N VAL A 442 -13.67 -22.24 -11.26
CA VAL A 442 -12.85 -21.11 -11.73
C VAL A 442 -12.13 -21.53 -13.00
N GLU A 443 -12.40 -20.83 -14.10
CA GLU A 443 -11.68 -21.05 -15.36
C GLU A 443 -10.28 -20.46 -15.25
N TRP A 444 -9.25 -21.29 -15.42
CA TRP A 444 -7.87 -20.83 -15.53
C TRP A 444 -7.48 -20.73 -16.99
N ARG A 445 -6.80 -19.65 -17.35
CA ARG A 445 -6.39 -19.36 -18.72
C ARG A 445 -4.90 -19.08 -18.81
N CYS A 446 -4.33 -19.25 -19.99
CA CYS A 446 -2.98 -18.82 -20.36
C CYS A 446 -3.00 -18.24 -21.78
N PHE A 447 -1.96 -17.51 -22.19
CA PHE A 447 -1.89 -16.94 -23.53
C PHE A 447 -1.33 -17.96 -24.54
N ASP A 448 -1.93 -18.02 -25.73
CA ASP A 448 -1.43 -18.81 -26.85
C ASP A 448 -0.11 -18.20 -27.34
N GLY A 449 1.00 -18.95 -27.25
CA GLY A 449 2.34 -18.44 -27.55
C GLY A 449 3.09 -17.78 -26.37
N GLY A 450 2.53 -17.83 -25.16
CA GLY A 450 3.16 -17.35 -23.92
C GLY A 450 2.72 -15.95 -23.49
N SER A 451 3.06 -15.58 -22.26
CA SER A 451 2.66 -14.31 -21.64
C SER A 451 3.15 -13.07 -22.38
N GLU A 452 4.19 -13.19 -23.22
CA GLU A 452 4.64 -12.08 -24.07
C GLU A 452 3.60 -11.61 -25.08
N ALA A 453 2.65 -12.47 -25.46
CA ALA A 453 1.55 -12.10 -26.37
C ALA A 453 0.80 -10.86 -25.88
N LEU A 454 0.65 -10.70 -24.56
CA LEU A 454 -0.03 -9.55 -23.96
C LEU A 454 0.73 -8.24 -24.21
N HIS A 455 2.01 -8.16 -23.83
CA HIS A 455 2.75 -6.90 -23.98
C HIS A 455 3.10 -6.60 -25.44
N LYS A 456 3.24 -7.61 -26.31
CA LYS A 456 3.41 -7.43 -27.76
C LYS A 456 2.19 -6.74 -28.36
N ALA A 457 0.98 -7.25 -28.10
CA ALA A 457 -0.25 -6.63 -28.60
C ALA A 457 -0.48 -5.21 -28.04
N MET A 458 -0.15 -4.98 -26.76
CA MET A 458 -0.19 -3.61 -26.20
C MET A 458 0.78 -2.68 -26.91
N THR A 459 2.02 -3.14 -27.14
CA THR A 459 3.06 -2.37 -27.84
C THR A 459 2.65 -2.03 -29.26
N GLU A 460 1.98 -2.93 -29.97
CA GLU A 460 1.43 -2.66 -31.31
C GLU A 460 0.34 -1.58 -31.26
N ARG A 461 -0.52 -1.60 -30.23
CA ARG A 461 -1.68 -0.71 -30.10
C ARG A 461 -1.34 0.74 -29.75
N ILE A 462 -0.30 0.97 -28.93
CA ILE A 462 0.09 2.32 -28.49
C ILE A 462 0.72 3.15 -29.61
N LYS A 463 0.50 4.47 -29.59
CA LYS A 463 0.99 5.40 -30.62
C LYS A 463 2.50 5.64 -30.49
N THR A 464 3.00 5.90 -29.28
CA THR A 464 4.43 6.14 -29.02
C THR A 464 5.08 4.86 -28.52
N LYS A 465 6.07 4.34 -29.26
CA LYS A 465 6.74 3.08 -28.90
C LYS A 465 7.78 3.26 -27.78
N PRO A 466 8.05 2.21 -26.97
CA PRO A 466 9.08 2.26 -25.94
C PRO A 466 10.48 2.57 -26.49
N GLN A 467 11.22 3.41 -25.77
CA GLN A 467 12.64 3.65 -25.98
C GLN A 467 13.42 2.75 -25.05
N LEU A 468 14.13 1.78 -25.62
CA LEU A 468 14.95 0.80 -24.90
C LEU A 468 16.30 1.39 -24.50
N TYR A 469 17.01 0.71 -23.60
CA TYR A 469 18.31 1.14 -23.09
C TYR A 469 18.27 2.53 -22.43
N MET A 470 17.17 2.88 -21.78
CA MET A 470 16.96 4.14 -21.08
C MET A 470 16.93 3.90 -19.56
N ARG A 471 18.07 3.51 -18.98
CA ARG A 471 18.17 3.26 -17.53
C ARG A 471 18.14 4.57 -16.76
N ALA A 472 17.07 4.84 -16.01
CA ALA A 472 17.01 5.98 -15.11
C ALA A 472 18.09 5.86 -14.02
N ILE A 473 18.86 6.92 -13.81
CA ILE A 473 19.93 6.97 -12.80
C ILE A 473 19.76 8.12 -11.80
N ALA A 474 18.99 9.16 -12.15
CA ALA A 474 18.63 10.23 -11.23
C ALA A 474 17.29 10.86 -11.63
N ILE A 475 16.51 11.30 -10.65
CA ILE A 475 15.24 12.03 -10.82
C ILE A 475 15.26 13.25 -9.91
N SER A 476 14.83 14.40 -10.41
CA SER A 476 14.75 15.63 -9.61
C SER A 476 13.55 16.50 -9.96
N ASP A 477 13.04 17.24 -8.97
CA ASP A 477 12.18 18.39 -9.23
C ASP A 477 12.94 19.44 -10.06
N SER A 478 12.26 20.12 -10.99
CA SER A 478 12.86 21.24 -11.72
C SER A 478 12.90 22.51 -10.86
N ASP A 479 13.84 23.41 -11.10
CA ASP A 479 14.01 24.64 -10.31
C ASP A 479 12.78 25.56 -10.26
N ASN A 480 11.93 25.51 -11.29
CA ASN A 480 10.68 26.29 -11.36
C ASN A 480 9.44 25.47 -11.00
N ASP A 481 9.61 24.23 -10.51
CA ASP A 481 8.56 23.30 -10.10
C ASP A 481 7.48 22.97 -11.17
N THR A 482 7.74 23.26 -12.45
CA THR A 482 6.82 22.99 -13.57
C THR A 482 7.01 21.63 -14.24
N SER A 483 8.09 20.92 -13.90
CA SER A 483 8.47 19.66 -14.55
C SER A 483 9.35 18.80 -13.62
N LEU A 484 9.59 17.57 -14.02
CA LEU A 484 10.62 16.70 -13.46
C LEU A 484 11.72 16.47 -14.49
N THR A 485 12.96 16.37 -14.03
CA THR A 485 14.10 15.99 -14.87
C THR A 485 14.50 14.56 -14.53
N VAL A 486 14.65 13.72 -15.56
CA VAL A 486 15.16 12.35 -15.44
C VAL A 486 16.46 12.23 -16.21
N LYS A 487 17.50 11.73 -15.54
CA LYS A 487 18.79 11.41 -16.15
C LYS A 487 18.82 9.93 -16.47
N PHE A 488 19.22 9.60 -17.69
CA PHE A 488 19.34 8.25 -18.17
C PHE A 488 20.79 7.89 -18.47
N ASP A 489 21.13 6.62 -18.28
CA ASP A 489 22.35 6.00 -18.80
C ASP A 489 21.96 5.03 -19.92
N SER A 490 22.40 5.32 -21.15
CA SER A 490 22.16 4.47 -22.32
C SER A 490 23.31 3.57 -22.70
N SER A 491 24.44 3.66 -21.98
CA SER A 491 25.68 2.98 -22.37
C SER A 491 25.71 1.49 -22.00
N HIS A 492 24.78 1.01 -21.15
CA HIS A 492 24.87 -0.30 -20.49
C HIS A 492 26.24 -0.57 -19.84
N ASN A 493 27.05 0.47 -19.60
CA ASN A 493 28.44 0.37 -19.19
C ASN A 493 28.75 1.42 -18.10
N PRO A 494 28.97 1.02 -16.85
CA PRO A 494 28.93 1.92 -15.71
C PRO A 494 30.06 2.97 -15.56
N ARG A 495 31.06 3.09 -16.47
CA ARG A 495 31.88 4.33 -16.78
C ARG A 495 33.22 4.04 -17.51
N PRO A 496 33.73 4.97 -18.37
CA PRO A 496 34.68 6.01 -17.89
C PRO A 496 34.41 7.48 -18.28
N SER A 497 33.53 7.80 -19.24
CA SER A 497 33.16 9.20 -19.54
C SER A 497 31.63 9.30 -19.61
N ALA A 498 31.05 10.48 -19.39
CA ALA A 498 29.60 10.71 -19.43
C ALA A 498 28.94 10.45 -20.82
N GLN A 499 29.62 9.75 -21.73
CA GLN A 499 29.09 9.30 -23.02
C GLN A 499 27.86 8.40 -22.80
N GLY A 500 26.74 8.75 -23.44
CA GLY A 500 25.48 8.03 -23.31
C GLY A 500 24.56 8.52 -22.18
N ARG A 501 24.95 9.53 -21.41
CA ARG A 501 24.04 10.17 -20.45
C ARG A 501 23.16 11.20 -21.15
N THR A 502 21.85 11.07 -20.97
CA THR A 502 20.88 12.02 -21.52
C THR A 502 19.95 12.52 -20.42
N GLU A 503 19.59 13.79 -20.50
CA GLU A 503 18.59 14.40 -19.62
C GLU A 503 17.32 14.69 -20.40
N LYS A 504 16.17 14.35 -19.80
CA LYS A 504 14.86 14.67 -20.36
C LYS A 504 13.97 15.30 -19.30
N LYS A 505 13.09 16.20 -19.73
CA LYS A 505 12.12 16.89 -18.88
C LYS A 505 10.72 16.41 -19.19
N TYR A 506 9.93 16.21 -18.14
CA TYR A 506 8.58 15.69 -18.21
C TYR A 506 7.64 16.55 -17.36
N SER A 507 6.39 16.73 -17.80
CA SER A 507 5.37 17.44 -17.01
C SER A 507 5.08 16.69 -15.71
N ASN A 508 5.01 15.37 -15.83
CA ASN A 508 4.80 14.39 -14.77
C ASN A 508 5.58 13.12 -15.11
N VAL A 509 5.97 12.36 -14.10
CA VAL A 509 6.61 11.05 -14.27
C VAL A 509 5.78 10.01 -13.53
N ILE A 510 5.41 8.94 -14.22
CA ILE A 510 4.84 7.73 -13.61
C ILE A 510 5.89 6.62 -13.66
N SER A 511 6.40 6.24 -12.49
CA SER A 511 7.38 5.16 -12.37
C SER A 511 6.69 3.82 -12.17
N THR A 512 6.95 2.88 -13.06
CA THR A 512 6.49 1.47 -12.97
C THR A 512 7.62 0.49 -12.61
N MET A 513 8.80 1.04 -12.28
CA MET A 513 9.95 0.29 -11.78
C MET A 513 9.59 -0.41 -10.46
N SER A 514 10.17 -1.60 -10.21
CA SER A 514 10.11 -2.17 -8.86
C SER A 514 10.77 -1.22 -7.86
N PHE A 515 10.35 -1.23 -6.59
CA PHE A 515 11.02 -0.39 -5.60
C PHE A 515 12.48 -0.81 -5.37
N GLY A 516 12.81 -2.09 -5.61
CA GLY A 516 14.19 -2.57 -5.66
C GLY A 516 15.02 -1.82 -6.72
N CYS A 517 14.50 -1.64 -7.93
CA CYS A 517 15.17 -0.87 -8.98
C CYS A 517 15.14 0.64 -8.71
N LEU A 518 14.02 1.19 -8.22
CA LEU A 518 13.91 2.61 -7.91
C LEU A 518 14.87 3.02 -6.79
N ARG A 519 15.17 2.11 -5.85
CA ARG A 519 16.17 2.32 -4.80
C ARG A 519 17.59 2.54 -5.34
N MET A 520 17.87 2.10 -6.58
CA MET A 520 19.17 2.29 -7.25
C MET A 520 19.27 3.62 -8.01
N VAL A 521 18.19 4.41 -8.04
CA VAL A 521 18.14 5.73 -8.68
C VAL A 521 18.46 6.80 -7.64
N ASP A 522 19.22 7.82 -8.02
CA ASP A 522 19.42 9.01 -7.18
C ASP A 522 18.13 9.84 -7.13
N LEU A 523 17.54 9.93 -5.94
CA LEU A 523 16.29 10.64 -5.67
C LEU A 523 16.49 11.81 -4.70
N ASP A 524 17.73 12.22 -4.41
CA ASP A 524 18.01 13.22 -3.36
C ASP A 524 17.44 14.60 -3.69
N LYS A 525 17.32 14.90 -4.99
CA LYS A 525 16.72 16.15 -5.50
C LYS A 525 15.26 16.01 -5.91
N LEU A 526 14.63 14.87 -5.62
CA LEU A 526 13.20 14.67 -5.75
C LEU A 526 12.61 14.73 -4.34
N TYR A 527 11.61 15.59 -4.14
CA TYR A 527 10.91 15.59 -2.86
C TYR A 527 10.17 14.26 -2.67
N LEU A 528 10.51 13.58 -1.57
CA LEU A 528 9.88 12.35 -1.10
C LEU A 528 9.64 12.49 0.40
N SER A 529 8.44 12.14 0.86
CA SER A 529 8.18 12.08 2.29
C SER A 529 9.10 11.04 2.96
N TYR A 530 9.32 11.17 4.26
CA TYR A 530 10.10 10.17 5.01
C TYR A 530 9.48 8.76 4.87
N GLY A 531 8.15 8.66 4.89
CA GLY A 531 7.41 7.43 4.66
C GLY A 531 7.70 6.82 3.29
N GLN A 532 7.71 7.63 2.22
CA GLN A 532 8.05 7.18 0.86
C GLN A 532 9.50 6.71 0.75
N LYS A 533 10.46 7.46 1.30
CA LYS A 533 11.88 7.07 1.32
C LYS A 533 12.08 5.74 2.05
N ASN A 534 11.40 5.55 3.17
CA ASN A 534 11.44 4.28 3.90
C ASN A 534 10.78 3.15 3.14
N ALA A 535 9.63 3.38 2.50
CA ALA A 535 8.96 2.37 1.69
C ALA A 535 9.85 1.84 0.56
N ILE A 536 10.51 2.73 -0.18
CA ILE A 536 11.45 2.37 -1.27
C ILE A 536 12.60 1.50 -0.73
N ARG A 537 13.03 1.73 0.51
CA ARG A 537 14.11 0.96 1.15
C ARG A 537 13.65 -0.39 1.73
N GLN A 538 12.45 -0.45 2.32
CA GLN A 538 12.05 -1.54 3.23
C GLN A 538 11.04 -2.52 2.63
N LEU A 539 10.35 -2.16 1.54
CA LEU A 539 9.36 -3.04 0.95
C LEU A 539 10.04 -4.30 0.43
N ASN A 540 9.58 -5.44 0.95
CA ASN A 540 10.13 -6.73 0.61
C ASN A 540 9.61 -7.16 -0.77
N TYR A 541 10.50 -7.79 -1.54
CA TYR A 541 10.13 -8.48 -2.76
C TYR A 541 10.38 -9.97 -2.57
N THR A 542 9.41 -10.79 -2.91
CA THR A 542 9.54 -12.24 -2.81
C THR A 542 10.65 -12.73 -3.72
N PRO A 543 11.63 -13.49 -3.20
CA PRO A 543 12.55 -14.21 -4.05
C PRO A 543 11.79 -15.37 -4.70
N SER A 544 12.03 -15.57 -5.98
CA SER A 544 11.46 -16.66 -6.76
C SER A 544 12.41 -17.02 -7.89
N ILE A 545 12.40 -18.28 -8.27
CA ILE A 545 13.06 -18.75 -9.48
C ILE A 545 12.09 -19.59 -10.32
N LYS A 546 12.41 -19.74 -11.61
CA LYS A 546 11.87 -20.81 -12.44
C LYS A 546 12.95 -21.44 -13.30
N ILE A 547 12.89 -22.76 -13.46
CA ILE A 547 13.81 -23.49 -14.33
C ILE A 547 12.99 -24.19 -15.40
N GLY A 548 13.06 -23.67 -16.63
CA GLY A 548 12.50 -24.32 -17.81
C GLY A 548 13.44 -25.41 -18.32
N VAL A 549 12.89 -26.56 -18.71
CA VAL A 549 13.65 -27.65 -19.35
C VAL A 549 12.90 -28.13 -20.59
N GLN A 550 13.62 -28.27 -21.69
CA GLN A 550 13.14 -28.89 -22.93
C GLN A 550 13.67 -30.32 -22.99
N PHE A 551 12.77 -31.26 -23.30
CA PHE A 551 13.07 -32.67 -23.55
C PHE A 551 12.77 -33.04 -25.02
N LYS A 552 13.21 -34.21 -25.48
CA LYS A 552 12.89 -34.78 -26.80
C LYS A 552 11.40 -35.08 -26.92
N THR A 553 10.84 -35.73 -25.91
CA THR A 553 9.41 -36.07 -25.83
C THR A 553 8.80 -35.52 -24.54
N ALA A 554 7.47 -35.36 -24.51
CA ALA A 554 6.74 -35.03 -23.29
C ALA A 554 6.60 -36.30 -22.43
N TRP A 555 7.70 -36.83 -21.91
CA TRP A 555 7.79 -38.13 -21.26
C TRP A 555 6.77 -38.34 -20.12
N TRP A 556 6.38 -37.27 -19.43
CA TRP A 556 5.37 -37.29 -18.36
C TRP A 556 3.97 -37.65 -18.85
N GLU A 557 3.65 -37.47 -20.13
CA GLU A 557 2.36 -37.88 -20.69
C GLU A 557 2.18 -39.41 -20.69
N LYS A 558 3.29 -40.17 -20.73
CA LYS A 558 3.26 -41.64 -20.57
C LYS A 558 2.79 -42.05 -19.17
N LEU A 559 2.93 -41.15 -18.18
CA LEU A 559 2.40 -41.29 -16.83
C LEU A 559 0.95 -40.80 -16.71
N GLY A 560 0.32 -40.41 -17.82
CA GLY A 560 -1.03 -39.86 -17.84
C GLY A 560 -1.12 -38.44 -17.32
N ILE A 561 -0.01 -37.69 -17.27
CA ILE A 561 0.02 -36.30 -16.81
C ILE A 561 -0.16 -35.37 -18.01
N VAL A 562 -1.22 -34.54 -17.96
CA VAL A 562 -1.47 -33.48 -18.93
C VAL A 562 -1.84 -32.21 -18.16
N GLY A 563 -1.00 -31.18 -18.25
CA GLY A 563 -1.10 -29.99 -17.39
C GLY A 563 -1.00 -30.32 -15.89
N GLY A 564 -1.40 -29.36 -15.06
CA GLY A 564 -1.31 -29.47 -13.60
C GLY A 564 0.11 -29.26 -13.06
N GLN A 565 0.30 -29.63 -11.79
CA GLN A 565 1.59 -29.55 -11.13
C GLN A 565 1.77 -30.67 -10.09
N SER A 566 3.01 -31.16 -9.98
CA SER A 566 3.46 -32.01 -8.87
C SER A 566 4.15 -31.17 -7.82
N SER A 567 4.03 -31.56 -6.54
CA SER A 567 4.58 -30.80 -5.41
C SER A 567 5.40 -31.71 -4.48
N THR A 568 6.49 -31.19 -3.95
CA THR A 568 7.46 -31.95 -3.15
C THR A 568 8.19 -31.09 -2.11
N ASP A 569 8.74 -31.73 -1.08
CA ASP A 569 9.70 -31.15 -0.14
C ASP A 569 11.15 -31.15 -0.66
N ARG A 570 11.40 -31.76 -1.81
CA ARG A 570 12.69 -31.68 -2.52
C ARG A 570 12.96 -30.26 -3.04
N PRO A 571 14.23 -29.87 -3.27
CA PRO A 571 14.57 -28.49 -3.63
C PRO A 571 13.80 -27.88 -4.82
N VAL A 572 13.38 -28.68 -5.81
CA VAL A 572 12.57 -28.19 -6.96
C VAL A 572 11.19 -27.65 -6.58
N ARG A 573 10.65 -28.08 -5.42
CA ARG A 573 9.32 -27.77 -4.83
C ARG A 573 8.11 -28.05 -5.71
N ASP A 574 7.91 -27.29 -6.79
CA ASP A 574 6.79 -27.48 -7.72
C ASP A 574 7.31 -27.74 -9.14
N ILE A 575 6.76 -28.77 -9.77
CA ILE A 575 7.01 -29.14 -11.17
C ILE A 575 5.72 -28.88 -11.94
N VAL A 576 5.75 -27.97 -12.93
CA VAL A 576 4.56 -27.52 -13.66
C VAL A 576 4.59 -28.04 -15.09
N TYR A 577 3.55 -28.78 -15.47
CA TYR A 577 3.40 -29.33 -16.81
C TYR A 577 2.62 -28.34 -17.69
N PRO A 578 2.98 -28.21 -18.97
CA PRO A 578 2.32 -27.29 -19.88
C PRO A 578 0.86 -27.71 -20.13
N SER A 579 -0.03 -26.72 -20.19
CA SER A 579 -1.45 -26.92 -20.55
C SER A 579 -1.71 -26.76 -22.06
N TYR A 580 -0.74 -26.19 -22.77
CA TYR A 580 -0.79 -25.83 -24.18
C TYR A 580 0.01 -26.78 -25.08
N GLY A 581 -0.28 -26.75 -26.38
CA GLY A 581 0.21 -27.72 -27.37
C GLY A 581 -0.92 -28.57 -27.94
N PRO A 582 -0.89 -28.85 -29.26
CA PRO A 582 -0.15 -30.03 -29.74
C PRO A 582 0.93 -29.68 -30.77
N ASP A 583 1.96 -30.52 -30.91
CA ASP A 583 2.75 -30.53 -32.13
C ASP A 583 3.37 -31.91 -32.45
N SER A 584 3.04 -32.43 -33.63
CA SER A 584 3.64 -33.60 -34.28
C SER A 584 5.11 -33.41 -34.72
N SER A 585 5.66 -32.19 -34.59
CA SER A 585 7.07 -31.88 -34.88
C SER A 585 8.07 -32.53 -33.93
N HIS A 586 7.61 -32.94 -32.75
CA HIS A 586 8.38 -33.72 -31.80
C HIS A 586 7.70 -35.07 -31.57
N PRO A 587 8.42 -36.20 -31.71
CA PRO A 587 7.84 -37.50 -31.44
C PRO A 587 7.33 -37.59 -29.99
N GLY A 588 6.14 -38.17 -29.78
CA GLY A 588 5.75 -38.67 -28.46
C GLY A 588 5.12 -37.69 -27.47
N GLY A 589 4.56 -36.55 -27.89
CA GLY A 589 3.77 -35.65 -27.03
C GLY A 589 2.47 -35.11 -27.67
N LYS A 590 1.39 -35.04 -26.89
CA LYS A 590 0.12 -34.36 -27.20
C LYS A 590 0.18 -32.87 -26.85
N LYS A 591 1.08 -32.48 -25.95
CA LYS A 591 1.36 -31.10 -25.50
C LYS A 591 2.83 -30.74 -25.73
N SER A 592 3.23 -29.55 -25.30
CA SER A 592 4.63 -29.14 -25.27
C SER A 592 5.50 -30.15 -24.51
N ASN A 593 6.71 -30.40 -25.00
CA ASN A 593 7.82 -31.12 -24.36
C ASN A 593 8.74 -30.17 -23.56
N CYS A 594 8.33 -28.92 -23.35
CA CYS A 594 8.92 -28.01 -22.39
C CYS A 594 8.13 -28.04 -21.08
N MET A 595 8.81 -28.09 -19.94
CA MET A 595 8.18 -28.00 -18.62
C MET A 595 8.87 -26.95 -17.74
N ILE A 596 8.19 -26.54 -16.68
CA ILE A 596 8.83 -25.83 -15.57
C ILE A 596 9.24 -26.89 -14.55
N ALA A 597 10.50 -27.30 -14.61
CA ALA A 597 11.04 -28.38 -13.79
C ALA A 597 11.23 -27.99 -12.32
N ALA A 598 11.33 -26.68 -12.05
CA ALA A 598 11.30 -26.14 -10.70
C ALA A 598 10.63 -24.76 -10.72
N TYR A 599 9.62 -24.58 -9.87
CA TYR A 599 9.03 -23.28 -9.56
C TYR A 599 8.93 -23.11 -8.05
N ASN A 600 9.84 -22.33 -7.46
CA ASN A 600 9.84 -22.14 -6.02
C ASN A 600 10.04 -20.65 -5.65
N GLY A 601 9.94 -20.35 -4.36
CA GLY A 601 10.11 -19.00 -3.82
C GLY A 601 10.66 -19.02 -2.41
N MET A 602 10.79 -17.84 -1.82
CA MET A 602 11.32 -17.66 -0.46
C MET A 602 12.70 -18.35 -0.34
N GLN A 603 12.97 -19.04 0.76
CA GLN A 603 14.29 -19.61 1.03
C GLN A 603 14.72 -20.66 -0.02
N ASP A 604 13.79 -21.43 -0.57
CA ASP A 604 14.11 -22.47 -1.57
C ASP A 604 14.66 -21.86 -2.86
N SER A 605 14.12 -20.70 -3.25
CA SER A 605 14.57 -19.98 -4.43
C SER A 605 15.94 -19.35 -4.26
N GLN A 606 16.26 -18.83 -3.08
CA GLN A 606 17.59 -18.27 -2.81
C GLN A 606 18.67 -19.36 -2.82
N ARG A 607 18.35 -20.56 -2.31
CA ARG A 607 19.25 -21.72 -2.34
C ARG A 607 19.57 -22.14 -3.78
N LEU A 608 18.56 -22.30 -4.64
CA LEU A 608 18.79 -22.69 -6.04
C LEU A 608 19.34 -21.54 -6.90
N GLY A 609 18.90 -20.30 -6.68
CA GLY A 609 19.40 -19.10 -7.37
C GLY A 609 20.92 -18.88 -7.17
N GLY A 610 21.43 -19.32 -6.02
CA GLY A 610 22.86 -19.39 -5.71
C GLY A 610 23.68 -20.20 -6.72
N LEU A 611 23.08 -21.16 -7.42
CA LEU A 611 23.75 -22.03 -8.40
C LEU A 611 23.64 -21.53 -9.86
N MET A 612 22.79 -20.53 -10.15
CA MET A 612 22.49 -20.11 -11.53
C MET A 612 23.59 -19.23 -12.17
N LYS A 613 24.87 -19.61 -12.06
CA LYS A 613 26.02 -18.72 -12.38
C LYS A 613 26.23 -18.47 -13.88
N GLY A 614 25.34 -18.95 -14.73
CA GLY A 614 25.36 -18.77 -16.18
C GLY A 614 25.52 -20.11 -16.90
N LYS A 615 25.01 -20.14 -18.14
CA LYS A 615 24.91 -21.35 -18.95
C LYS A 615 26.24 -22.10 -19.05
N GLY A 616 26.23 -23.37 -18.64
CA GLY A 616 27.38 -24.27 -18.74
C GLY A 616 28.46 -24.13 -17.67
N THR A 617 28.30 -23.22 -16.71
CA THR A 617 29.20 -23.13 -15.53
C THR A 617 29.13 -24.40 -14.66
N PRO A 618 30.18 -24.72 -13.88
CA PRO A 618 30.15 -25.87 -12.96
C PRO A 618 28.97 -25.85 -11.99
N GLU A 619 28.65 -24.69 -11.42
CA GLU A 619 27.54 -24.50 -10.48
C GLU A 619 26.19 -24.80 -11.14
N GLU A 620 26.02 -24.38 -12.39
CA GLU A 620 24.77 -24.58 -13.09
C GLU A 620 24.60 -26.02 -13.63
N LYS A 621 25.71 -26.73 -13.86
CA LYS A 621 25.68 -28.19 -14.08
C LYS A 621 25.23 -28.95 -12.82
N VAL A 622 25.67 -28.51 -11.64
CA VAL A 622 25.19 -29.07 -10.36
C VAL A 622 23.69 -28.78 -10.18
N LEU A 623 23.23 -27.57 -10.53
CA LEU A 623 21.81 -27.24 -10.54
C LEU A 623 21.01 -28.19 -11.45
N LEU A 624 21.46 -28.38 -12.68
CA LEU A 624 20.77 -29.23 -13.66
C LEU A 624 20.73 -30.71 -13.21
N ASP A 625 21.84 -31.24 -12.71
CA ASP A 625 21.89 -32.60 -12.12
C ASP A 625 20.91 -32.76 -10.95
N LEU A 626 20.87 -31.78 -10.04
CA LEU A 626 19.91 -31.78 -8.95
C LEU A 626 18.47 -31.82 -9.45
N VAL A 627 18.14 -30.98 -10.42
CA VAL A 627 16.80 -30.92 -11.03
C VAL A 627 16.44 -32.26 -11.66
N MET A 628 17.35 -32.88 -12.41
CA MET A 628 17.09 -34.20 -13.03
C MET A 628 16.88 -35.29 -11.98
N ARG A 629 17.69 -35.33 -10.91
CA ARG A 629 17.52 -36.31 -9.82
C ARG A 629 16.21 -36.12 -9.07
N ASP A 630 15.79 -34.88 -8.84
CA ASP A 630 14.50 -34.60 -8.19
C ASP A 630 13.32 -34.95 -9.11
N LEU A 631 13.39 -34.62 -10.40
CA LEU A 631 12.39 -35.07 -11.38
C LEU A 631 12.28 -36.60 -11.38
N ALA A 632 13.41 -37.31 -11.42
CA ALA A 632 13.44 -38.78 -11.39
C ALA A 632 12.77 -39.34 -10.13
N ALA A 633 13.13 -38.81 -8.96
CA ALA A 633 12.61 -39.26 -7.68
C ALA A 633 11.12 -38.95 -7.48
N VAL A 634 10.63 -37.80 -7.91
CA VAL A 634 9.21 -37.44 -7.79
C VAL A 634 8.35 -38.36 -8.67
N HIS A 635 8.81 -38.70 -9.86
CA HIS A 635 8.04 -39.47 -10.85
C HIS A 635 8.31 -40.97 -10.82
N ASN A 636 9.20 -41.44 -9.94
CA ASN A 636 9.65 -42.83 -9.88
C ASN A 636 10.17 -43.35 -11.24
N VAL A 637 11.02 -42.55 -11.90
CA VAL A 637 11.69 -42.93 -13.16
C VAL A 637 13.20 -42.94 -12.99
N ASP A 638 13.92 -43.57 -13.92
CA ASP A 638 15.38 -43.53 -13.95
C ASP A 638 15.86 -42.14 -14.36
N VAL A 639 16.89 -41.63 -13.67
CA VAL A 639 17.52 -40.34 -14.00
C VAL A 639 18.23 -40.40 -15.35
N GLU A 640 18.80 -41.55 -15.72
CA GLU A 640 19.48 -41.71 -17.01
C GLU A 640 18.49 -41.59 -18.18
N MET A 641 17.23 -42.04 -18.00
CA MET A 641 16.17 -41.83 -18.99
C MET A 641 15.88 -40.34 -19.21
N LEU A 642 15.92 -39.53 -18.16
CA LEU A 642 15.71 -38.08 -18.28
C LEU A 642 16.89 -37.40 -19.00
N TRP A 643 18.11 -37.85 -18.76
CA TRP A 643 19.29 -37.37 -19.48
C TRP A 643 19.29 -37.78 -20.95
N ASP A 644 18.82 -38.99 -21.27
CA ASP A 644 18.60 -39.44 -22.65
C ASP A 644 17.56 -38.58 -23.38
N GLU A 645 16.54 -38.09 -22.66
CA GLU A 645 15.50 -37.21 -23.19
C GLU A 645 15.90 -35.72 -23.20
N TYR A 646 16.98 -35.30 -22.53
CA TYR A 646 17.31 -33.88 -22.35
C TYR A 646 17.72 -33.19 -23.67
N GLU A 647 17.24 -31.95 -23.88
CA GLU A 647 17.59 -31.13 -25.04
C GLU A 647 18.22 -29.78 -24.67
N ASP A 648 17.58 -29.02 -23.78
CA ASP A 648 18.05 -27.71 -23.33
C ASP A 648 17.38 -27.28 -22.00
N TYR A 649 17.89 -26.22 -21.38
CA TYR A 649 17.36 -25.64 -20.15
C TYR A 649 17.58 -24.13 -20.08
N PHE A 650 16.74 -23.44 -19.31
CA PHE A 650 16.87 -22.02 -19.03
C PHE A 650 16.43 -21.73 -17.59
N PRO A 651 17.37 -21.47 -16.66
CA PRO A 651 17.06 -21.05 -15.30
C PRO A 651 16.92 -19.52 -15.22
N TRP A 652 15.99 -19.06 -14.40
CA TRP A 652 15.80 -17.63 -14.13
C TRP A 652 15.64 -17.36 -12.63
N ASP A 653 16.40 -16.39 -12.13
CA ASP A 653 16.29 -15.84 -10.79
C ASP A 653 15.96 -14.35 -10.86
N PHE A 654 14.78 -14.01 -10.35
CA PHE A 654 14.26 -12.64 -10.39
C PHE A 654 15.11 -11.65 -9.58
N TYR A 655 15.87 -12.09 -8.57
CA TYR A 655 16.77 -11.22 -7.81
C TYR A 655 18.10 -10.97 -8.53
N ARG A 656 18.44 -11.79 -9.53
CA ARG A 656 19.68 -11.64 -10.30
C ARG A 656 19.52 -10.78 -11.54
N ASP A 657 18.29 -10.56 -11.97
CA ASP A 657 17.97 -9.60 -13.01
C ASP A 657 18.02 -8.17 -12.46
N GLU A 658 18.87 -7.34 -13.06
CA GLU A 658 19.12 -5.97 -12.60
C GLU A 658 17.96 -4.99 -12.82
N PHE A 659 16.97 -5.36 -13.64
CA PHE A 659 15.78 -4.57 -13.95
C PHE A 659 14.52 -5.08 -13.23
N GLN A 660 14.66 -6.11 -12.40
CA GLN A 660 13.59 -6.66 -11.56
C GLN A 660 13.95 -6.54 -10.07
N LEU A 661 15.14 -7.00 -9.68
CA LEU A 661 15.64 -7.03 -8.29
C LEU A 661 14.62 -7.62 -7.30
N GLY A 662 13.94 -8.69 -7.72
CA GLY A 662 12.88 -9.36 -6.97
C GLY A 662 11.71 -9.78 -7.86
N ALA A 663 10.96 -10.82 -7.46
CA ALA A 663 9.90 -11.38 -8.30
C ALA A 663 8.63 -10.51 -8.27
N PHE A 664 8.12 -10.24 -7.09
CA PHE A 664 6.96 -9.39 -6.87
C PHE A 664 6.96 -8.89 -5.44
N CYS A 665 6.25 -7.79 -5.19
CA CYS A 665 6.20 -7.26 -3.83
C CYS A 665 5.50 -8.25 -2.90
N GLN A 666 5.92 -8.28 -1.64
CA GLN A 666 5.23 -9.06 -0.62
C GLN A 666 5.34 -8.34 0.70
N PHE A 667 4.22 -7.81 1.16
CA PHE A 667 4.20 -6.97 2.32
C PHE A 667 4.46 -7.78 3.60
N GLY A 668 5.28 -7.23 4.48
CA GLY A 668 5.45 -7.71 5.85
C GLY A 668 4.27 -7.29 6.75
N PRO A 669 4.19 -7.85 7.97
CA PRO A 669 3.20 -7.41 8.96
C PRO A 669 3.23 -5.89 9.16
N GLY A 670 2.07 -5.26 9.27
CA GLY A 670 1.89 -3.81 9.44
C GLY A 670 2.18 -2.93 8.19
N GLN A 671 2.68 -3.50 7.08
CA GLN A 671 3.04 -2.68 5.92
C GLN A 671 1.85 -2.17 5.10
N PHE A 672 0.69 -2.82 5.08
CA PHE A 672 -0.53 -2.29 4.45
C PHE A 672 -1.14 -1.11 5.22
N GLN A 673 -0.87 -0.99 6.51
CA GLN A 673 -1.32 0.08 7.37
C GLN A 673 -0.37 1.26 7.31
N HIS A 674 0.94 1.00 7.39
CA HIS A 674 1.92 2.06 7.58
C HIS A 674 2.70 2.41 6.31
N THR A 675 2.87 1.47 5.37
CA THR A 675 3.68 1.66 4.16
C THR A 675 2.83 1.87 2.91
N TYR A 676 1.77 1.07 2.71
CA TYR A 676 0.90 1.16 1.52
C TYR A 676 0.33 2.56 1.28
N PRO A 677 -0.16 3.30 2.29
CA PRO A 677 -0.67 4.66 2.07
C PRO A 677 0.40 5.62 1.56
N GLN A 678 1.67 5.42 1.93
CA GLN A 678 2.79 6.29 1.53
C GLN A 678 3.13 6.11 0.05
N VAL A 679 3.11 4.87 -0.44
CA VAL A 679 3.46 4.53 -1.83
C VAL A 679 2.29 4.63 -2.81
N THR A 680 1.10 4.90 -2.32
CA THR A 680 -0.10 5.13 -3.15
C THR A 680 -0.43 6.61 -3.31
N GLN A 681 0.26 7.48 -2.58
CA GLN A 681 0.26 8.93 -2.76
C GLN A 681 1.29 9.38 -3.82
N PRO A 682 1.06 10.52 -4.50
CA PRO A 682 2.07 11.13 -5.34
C PRO A 682 3.24 11.70 -4.52
N ALA A 683 4.32 12.03 -5.21
CA ALA A 683 5.57 12.56 -4.70
C ALA A 683 6.00 13.76 -5.55
N SER A 684 7.18 14.33 -5.25
CA SER A 684 7.65 15.63 -5.78
C SER A 684 6.93 16.81 -5.12
N LYS A 685 7.57 18.00 -5.15
CA LYS A 685 7.06 19.21 -4.48
C LYS A 685 5.66 19.61 -4.95
N GLN A 686 5.37 19.35 -6.22
CA GLN A 686 4.10 19.66 -6.87
C GLN A 686 3.32 18.40 -7.24
N GLN A 687 3.60 17.26 -6.59
CA GLN A 687 2.91 15.99 -6.84
C GLN A 687 3.09 15.44 -8.26
N ARG A 688 4.20 15.77 -8.92
CA ARG A 688 4.44 15.41 -10.32
C ARG A 688 5.01 14.00 -10.50
N PHE A 689 5.39 13.31 -9.43
CA PHE A 689 5.92 11.95 -9.46
C PHE A 689 4.90 10.95 -8.91
N HIS A 690 4.55 9.93 -9.68
CA HIS A 690 3.60 8.90 -9.25
C HIS A 690 4.25 7.52 -9.27
N PHE A 691 4.08 6.77 -8.17
CA PHE A 691 4.42 5.35 -8.14
C PHE A 691 3.31 4.54 -8.79
N SER A 692 3.68 3.48 -9.51
CA SER A 692 2.78 2.51 -10.12
C SER A 692 3.49 1.15 -10.25
N GLY A 693 2.75 0.09 -10.52
CA GLY A 693 3.25 -1.28 -10.47
C GLY A 693 2.61 -2.08 -9.33
N ASP A 694 2.80 -3.40 -9.37
CA ASP A 694 2.15 -4.35 -8.45
C ASP A 694 2.25 -3.91 -6.99
N ALA A 695 3.43 -3.48 -6.52
CA ALA A 695 3.69 -3.00 -5.15
C ALA A 695 2.81 -1.83 -4.64
N THR A 696 2.01 -1.22 -5.52
CA THR A 696 1.10 -0.11 -5.19
C THR A 696 -0.36 -0.47 -5.47
N SER A 697 -0.67 -1.76 -5.36
CA SER A 697 -1.99 -2.38 -5.44
C SER A 697 -2.19 -3.40 -4.31
N THR A 698 -3.40 -3.90 -4.11
CA THR A 698 -3.68 -5.00 -3.17
C THR A 698 -3.55 -6.40 -3.78
N PHE A 699 -3.24 -6.50 -5.08
CA PHE A 699 -3.04 -7.77 -5.78
C PHE A 699 -1.58 -7.96 -6.24
N HIS A 700 -0.67 -8.02 -5.27
CA HIS A 700 0.75 -8.28 -5.52
C HIS A 700 0.98 -9.60 -6.28
N GLY A 701 2.01 -9.62 -7.15
CA GLY A 701 2.35 -10.80 -7.94
C GLY A 701 1.47 -11.09 -9.15
N TRP A 702 0.47 -10.24 -9.42
CA TRP A 702 -0.49 -10.43 -10.50
C TRP A 702 -0.51 -9.28 -11.49
N VAL A 703 -0.85 -9.59 -12.76
CA VAL A 703 -1.05 -8.57 -13.80
C VAL A 703 -2.15 -7.59 -13.39
N ALA A 704 -3.22 -8.06 -12.75
CA ALA A 704 -4.30 -7.20 -12.26
C ALA A 704 -3.77 -6.07 -11.36
N GLY A 705 -2.88 -6.37 -10.41
CA GLY A 705 -2.28 -5.36 -9.53
C GLY A 705 -1.49 -4.29 -10.28
N ALA A 706 -0.72 -4.69 -11.31
CA ALA A 706 -0.02 -3.73 -12.17
C ALA A 706 -0.98 -2.85 -12.99
N LEU A 707 -2.12 -3.40 -13.45
CA LEU A 707 -3.12 -2.64 -14.20
C LEU A 707 -3.94 -1.69 -13.30
N ASN A 708 -4.28 -2.13 -12.09
CA ASN A 708 -5.04 -1.34 -11.11
C ASN A 708 -4.21 -0.17 -10.57
N SER A 709 -2.93 -0.41 -10.26
CA SER A 709 -1.99 0.66 -9.89
C SER A 709 -1.72 1.64 -11.02
N ALA A 710 -1.67 1.17 -12.28
CA ALA A 710 -1.56 2.04 -13.46
C ALA A 710 -2.78 2.96 -13.60
N TRP A 711 -3.98 2.41 -13.44
CA TRP A 711 -5.22 3.19 -13.45
C TRP A 711 -5.21 4.25 -12.34
N ARG A 712 -4.84 3.86 -11.11
CA ARG A 712 -4.73 4.80 -9.96
C ARG A 712 -3.76 5.92 -10.25
N ALA A 713 -2.57 5.61 -10.76
CA ALA A 713 -1.54 6.61 -11.04
C ALA A 713 -2.00 7.64 -12.08
N VAL A 714 -2.63 7.19 -13.18
CA VAL A 714 -3.20 8.11 -14.18
C VAL A 714 -4.33 8.95 -13.60
N MET A 715 -5.25 8.34 -12.86
CA MET A 715 -6.36 9.07 -12.23
C MET A 715 -5.84 10.12 -11.23
N GLY A 716 -4.88 9.76 -10.38
CA GLY A 716 -4.26 10.68 -9.42
C GLY A 716 -3.52 11.82 -10.11
N MET A 717 -2.82 11.54 -11.22
CA MET A 717 -2.16 12.56 -12.04
C MET A 717 -3.17 13.54 -12.64
N LEU A 718 -4.29 13.05 -13.20
CA LEU A 718 -5.34 13.91 -13.77
C LEU A 718 -6.01 14.79 -12.72
N VAL A 719 -6.20 14.27 -11.50
CA VAL A 719 -6.77 15.03 -10.37
C VAL A 719 -5.80 16.10 -9.88
N ALA A 720 -4.51 15.77 -9.77
CA ALA A 720 -3.49 16.71 -9.31
C ALA A 720 -3.16 17.79 -10.35
N HIS A 721 -3.27 17.47 -11.64
CA HIS A 721 -2.78 18.30 -12.74
C HIS A 721 -3.81 18.48 -13.86
N PRO A 722 -4.87 19.29 -13.65
CA PRO A 722 -5.88 19.56 -14.68
C PRO A 722 -5.31 20.23 -15.94
N GLU A 723 -4.15 20.90 -15.84
CA GLU A 723 -3.45 21.51 -16.98
C GLU A 723 -2.96 20.50 -18.04
N LEU A 724 -2.94 19.20 -17.70
CA LEU A 724 -2.61 18.14 -18.66
C LEU A 724 -3.72 17.87 -19.67
N ASN A 725 -4.93 18.42 -19.45
CA ASN A 725 -6.05 18.22 -20.37
C ASN A 725 -5.77 18.92 -21.71
N PRO A 726 -5.57 18.17 -22.82
CA PRO A 726 -5.32 18.79 -24.12
C PRO A 726 -6.57 19.47 -24.69
N ASN A 727 -7.76 19.20 -24.14
CA ASN A 727 -9.05 19.72 -24.57
C ASN A 727 -9.78 20.40 -23.39
N PRO A 728 -9.53 21.69 -23.10
CA PRO A 728 -10.13 22.37 -21.95
C PRO A 728 -11.67 22.39 -21.89
N GLY A 729 -12.35 22.16 -23.03
CA GLY A 729 -13.81 22.05 -23.10
C GLY A 729 -14.39 20.66 -22.82
N GLU A 730 -13.55 19.66 -22.53
CA GLU A 730 -13.96 18.29 -22.23
C GLU A 730 -13.60 17.95 -20.77
N ASP A 731 -14.53 17.32 -20.04
CA ASP A 731 -14.22 16.72 -18.75
C ASP A 731 -13.39 15.44 -18.97
N ILE A 732 -12.07 15.60 -18.88
CA ILE A 732 -11.10 14.54 -19.10
C ILE A 732 -11.23 13.39 -18.09
N ILE A 733 -11.65 13.68 -16.86
CA ILE A 733 -11.86 12.66 -15.81
C ILE A 733 -13.11 11.84 -16.13
N ALA A 734 -14.21 12.49 -16.52
CA ALA A 734 -15.41 11.79 -16.95
C ALA A 734 -15.15 10.93 -18.19
N LYS A 735 -14.39 11.46 -19.16
CA LYS A 735 -13.95 10.70 -20.34
C LYS A 735 -13.13 9.48 -19.96
N PHE A 736 -12.15 9.65 -19.07
CA PHE A 736 -11.29 8.58 -18.57
C PHE A 736 -12.12 7.45 -17.97
N LYS A 737 -13.03 7.77 -17.05
CA LYS A 737 -13.93 6.80 -16.40
C LYS A 737 -14.84 6.09 -17.39
N LYS A 738 -15.47 6.84 -18.30
CA LYS A 738 -16.31 6.26 -19.35
C LYS A 738 -15.56 5.25 -20.21
N THR A 739 -14.26 5.46 -20.43
CA THR A 739 -13.43 4.64 -21.33
C THR A 739 -12.73 3.48 -20.63
N TRP A 740 -12.31 3.67 -19.38
CA TRP A 740 -11.45 2.74 -18.63
C TRP A 740 -12.10 2.13 -17.38
N GLY A 741 -13.35 2.52 -17.11
CA GLY A 741 -14.12 2.06 -15.96
C GLY A 741 -13.58 2.58 -14.64
N GLU A 742 -14.18 2.09 -13.55
CA GLU A 742 -13.69 2.24 -12.18
C GLU A 742 -12.75 1.07 -11.84
N THR A 743 -12.21 1.05 -10.62
CA THR A 743 -11.39 -0.04 -10.08
C THR A 743 -11.99 -0.55 -8.77
N GLU A 744 -11.86 -1.85 -8.54
CA GLU A 744 -12.30 -2.54 -7.33
C GLU A 744 -11.48 -2.15 -6.08
N GLU A 745 -10.27 -1.62 -6.27
CA GLU A 745 -9.35 -1.27 -5.16
C GLU A 745 -9.47 0.18 -4.68
N TRP A 746 -9.96 1.10 -5.54
CA TRP A 746 -9.86 2.54 -5.28
C TRP A 746 -11.15 3.28 -5.62
N GLU A 747 -11.67 4.00 -4.64
CA GLU A 747 -12.76 4.96 -4.83
C GLU A 747 -12.20 6.35 -5.18
N GLN A 748 -12.80 7.03 -6.16
CA GLN A 748 -12.39 8.38 -6.60
C GLN A 748 -12.32 9.39 -5.44
N LYS A 749 -13.35 9.44 -4.59
CA LYS A 749 -13.40 10.40 -3.47
C LYS A 749 -12.24 10.18 -2.52
N THR A 750 -11.89 8.91 -2.28
CA THR A 750 -10.75 8.52 -1.45
C THR A 750 -9.42 8.93 -2.12
N LEU A 751 -9.27 8.71 -3.42
CA LEU A 751 -8.06 9.12 -4.15
C LEU A 751 -7.90 10.65 -4.20
N ALA A 752 -8.97 11.41 -4.47
CA ALA A 752 -8.93 12.87 -4.48
C ALA A 752 -8.58 13.44 -3.09
N LYS A 753 -9.14 12.86 -2.02
CA LYS A 753 -8.75 13.19 -0.64
C LYS A 753 -7.27 12.90 -0.38
N LEU A 754 -6.75 11.77 -0.83
CA LEU A 754 -5.34 11.41 -0.65
C LEU A 754 -4.40 12.36 -1.40
N VAL A 755 -4.74 12.70 -2.65
CA VAL A 755 -3.99 13.69 -3.44
C VAL A 755 -3.98 15.04 -2.72
N TYR A 756 -5.14 15.52 -2.27
CA TYR A 756 -5.26 16.76 -1.53
C TYR A 756 -4.44 16.75 -0.23
N LEU A 757 -4.66 15.77 0.65
CA LEU A 757 -3.98 15.67 1.94
C LEU A 757 -2.46 15.63 1.77
N ASN A 758 -1.98 14.84 0.81
CA ASN A 758 -0.56 14.75 0.53
C ASN A 758 0.03 16.09 0.02
N ARG A 759 -0.76 16.94 -0.63
CA ARG A 759 -0.31 18.25 -1.10
C ARG A 759 -0.10 19.19 0.08
N GLU A 760 -1.06 19.21 1.00
CA GLU A 760 -0.97 20.01 2.22
C GLU A 760 0.19 19.53 3.10
N LEU A 761 0.37 18.22 3.27
CA LEU A 761 1.51 17.65 4.00
C LEU A 761 2.85 18.02 3.35
N THR A 762 2.94 17.92 2.02
CA THR A 762 4.15 18.33 1.27
C THR A 762 4.44 19.83 1.45
N ALA A 763 3.41 20.68 1.40
CA ALA A 763 3.58 22.12 1.60
C ALA A 763 4.08 22.45 3.02
N LEU A 764 3.57 21.76 4.04
CA LEU A 764 4.03 21.89 5.43
C LEU A 764 5.49 21.45 5.59
N ASP A 765 5.85 20.29 5.03
CA ASP A 765 7.21 19.75 5.11
C ASP A 765 8.23 20.69 4.43
N LEU A 766 7.85 21.34 3.32
CA LEU A 766 8.69 22.32 2.62
C LEU A 766 8.79 23.68 3.33
N GLN A 767 7.87 24.00 4.25
CA GLN A 767 7.86 25.24 5.03
C GLN A 767 8.58 25.13 6.39
N GLY A 768 8.99 23.94 6.80
CA GLY A 768 9.71 23.71 8.05
C GLY A 768 11.08 24.41 8.11
N PRO A 769 11.58 24.76 9.30
CA PRO A 769 12.89 25.42 9.44
C PRO A 769 14.00 24.46 9.01
N HIS A 770 14.68 24.80 7.91
CA HIS A 770 15.92 24.15 7.44
C HIS A 770 17.16 24.72 8.12
#